data_AF-A0A945X0L3-F1
#
_entry.id   AF-A0A945X0L3-F1
#
_cell.length_a   1.000
_cell.length_b   1.000
_cell.length_c   1.000
_cell.angle_alpha   90.00
_cell.angle_beta   90.00
_cell.angle_gamma   90.00
#
_symmetry.space_group_name_H-M   'P 1'
#
loop_
_entity.id
_entity.type
_entity.pdbx_description
1 polymer ?
#
loop_
_entity_poly.entity_id
_entity_poly.type
_entity_poly.pdbx_seq_one_letter_code
_entity_poly.pdbx_strand_id
1 'polypeptide(L)'
;MNSRLQSLRRFSLLTLLLFAGPFVPGQAPGSAFLADFRPPPKNYVANGSFNRGLDGWHFFKKRGGSIVPEGPNGETCFKISGSFDDYVYLYNIGTANGWRTDLKEGRTYTLSVSFKAEGLTNIDVNKAIHVPNNGWTKAVAVGPGAATTAGWVRKSLTFKAPPQTKRHDETGGDYSLLLFWPHGAGGTLWVDNIQVEDGANETPYSDVLNHQVMATAKQLQKLHSQAQLTRHVLAKTFAHSSAANDLERRLTLSGDKIEKLGDEIADWQQLSNAQLRRIEKRTAAVANEMAAAMCPIWLANPLLMAKETDFPERLELVGPQRLTCYVNETRNLGLMITNLSGRNIDARVAPLSFLQEETQDIVPASRLVTMYTAPFIRGHLAKEERFTDPLPKANAMGHLAIPAGESRQALLSFSTRGVQPGVYRGAVLFDPLANKTLAQKVRVELEVLPVRLPDRAPVDVGALGSYSLRAEEARRLGHNVVFLRIPSVFPNIDGNGVLQRLDYTHLDRKIRDARAVVPDCTFMMIFSIGIRFINVANRGGITWPDARLKSAWQAWVKAVCDHLVTVGVDHDQFLLQVVDEPGPAEAIKAAELQRLAKEAVPELRLASFLTGFNPDHEHTATFYDGLDYVGPIVKAIRNSTCAAYFRARGKRVAVYDCCETSETLNPISYYRLMPWRVWHQALAGWYYWYRDDRNPNWSCAKYMSTVYPVREGNSDFTSTPLWPEDTYVISRRWLAMEAGHLDYKALHLLRQALTETDTAPGADATAAQATRDFLKNAPAKALALDDPAKYPRALAEGADPHCLDRMRERMAELTAALLQANPIRVVNEPRIDARGVLAFETETPTIVTIRYLNNGQLPWREIALDRFARKHVIPLDASEGQTVTTCDIQVYDRSGRAIAISPFITAEVSVDSVFPDGYSMECLIDGERIPAAQYWRGKTWISAPTNTEHWVRLDWDRPCKVSRLTICWMTFGGLPSAYKIQYQQENDTVDSWTDISPTWREATAAHEAIDFTPVKTQSVRVLQRAGGGNHLTPTMMGMSEIEVHGP
;
A
#
# COMPACT_ATOMS: atom_id res chain seq x y z
N MET A 1 36.99 -12.98 55.29
CA MET A 1 37.57 -11.89 56.10
C MET A 1 38.94 -11.54 55.51
N ASN A 2 39.11 -10.29 55.11
CA ASN A 2 40.34 -9.54 54.81
C ASN A 2 41.38 -10.09 53.80
N SER A 3 41.16 -9.82 52.50
CA SER A 3 42.24 -9.42 51.55
C SER A 3 41.75 -8.95 50.15
N ARG A 4 40.56 -8.34 50.00
CA ARG A 4 40.09 -7.78 48.71
C ARG A 4 39.50 -6.38 48.85
N LEU A 5 40.30 -5.40 49.25
CA LEU A 5 39.82 -4.00 49.38
C LEU A 5 40.84 -2.91 49.00
N GLN A 6 41.83 -3.20 48.14
CA GLN A 6 42.82 -2.19 47.71
C GLN A 6 43.09 -2.05 46.20
N SER A 7 42.32 -2.66 45.30
CA SER A 7 42.46 -2.43 43.84
C SER A 7 41.35 -1.59 43.19
N LEU A 8 40.41 -1.04 43.95
CA LEU A 8 39.24 -0.29 43.44
C LEU A 8 39.29 1.23 43.71
N ARG A 9 40.47 1.86 43.68
CA ARG A 9 40.61 3.33 43.86
C ARG A 9 41.50 4.05 42.83
N ARG A 10 41.52 3.59 41.57
CA ARG A 10 42.13 4.37 40.45
C ARG A 10 41.35 4.34 39.12
N PHE A 11 40.06 3.98 39.13
CA PHE A 11 39.18 4.10 37.96
C PHE A 11 37.88 4.84 38.29
N SER A 12 37.99 5.97 38.99
CA SER A 12 36.87 6.83 39.32
C SER A 12 37.23 8.28 39.03
N LEU A 13 37.35 8.62 37.75
CA LEU A 13 37.21 10.01 37.27
C LEU A 13 36.93 10.15 35.75
N LEU A 14 36.70 9.04 35.02
CA LEU A 14 36.43 9.08 33.58
C LEU A 14 35.34 8.10 33.12
N THR A 15 34.28 7.88 33.90
CA THR A 15 33.11 7.08 33.47
C THR A 15 31.87 7.43 34.29
N LEU A 16 31.47 8.70 34.28
CA LEU A 16 30.23 9.14 34.91
C LEU A 16 29.69 10.40 34.20
N LEU A 17 29.53 10.33 32.87
CA LEU A 17 28.90 11.36 32.05
C LEU A 17 28.19 10.80 30.78
N LEU A 18 27.80 9.51 30.79
CA LEU A 18 27.10 8.85 29.67
C LEU A 18 25.79 8.18 30.10
N PHE A 19 24.97 8.89 30.86
CA PHE A 19 23.55 8.55 31.02
C PHE A 19 22.68 9.58 30.30
N ALA A 20 21.70 9.07 29.57
CA ALA A 20 20.68 9.80 28.83
C ALA A 20 20.13 10.98 29.65
N GLY A 21 20.51 12.20 29.28
CA GLY A 21 19.78 13.39 29.69
C GLY A 21 18.44 13.44 28.95
N PRO A 22 17.34 13.87 29.60
CA PRO A 22 16.12 14.18 28.89
C PRO A 22 16.40 15.29 27.86
N PHE A 23 15.86 15.11 26.66
CA PHE A 23 15.87 16.11 25.60
C PHE A 23 15.33 17.43 26.16
N VAL A 24 16.19 18.44 26.36
CA VAL A 24 15.76 19.82 26.61
C VAL A 24 15.46 20.42 25.23
N PRO A 25 14.19 20.65 24.85
CA PRO A 25 13.88 21.33 23.61
C PRO A 25 14.19 22.81 23.81
N GLY A 26 15.23 23.37 23.17
CA GLY A 26 15.29 24.83 23.10
C GLY A 26 16.60 25.55 22.79
N GLN A 27 17.77 24.92 22.74
CA GLN A 27 19.00 25.66 22.44
C GLN A 27 19.79 25.04 21.29
N ALA A 28 19.38 25.39 20.07
CA ALA A 28 20.32 25.45 18.95
C ALA A 28 21.31 26.61 19.20
N PRO A 29 22.58 26.52 18.77
CA PRO A 29 23.49 27.66 18.80
C PRO A 29 22.87 28.79 17.96
N GLY A 30 22.72 29.97 18.57
CA GLY A 30 22.08 31.12 17.95
C GLY A 30 22.88 31.64 16.76
N SER A 31 22.56 31.19 15.56
CA SER A 31 22.98 31.85 14.33
C SER A 31 22.18 33.14 14.18
N ALA A 32 22.87 34.25 13.95
CA ALA A 32 22.33 35.56 13.59
C ALA A 32 21.70 35.58 12.17
N PHE A 33 21.05 34.48 11.74
CA PHE A 33 20.37 34.41 10.45
C PHE A 33 19.17 35.36 10.45
N LEU A 34 19.13 36.26 9.46
CA LEU A 34 18.22 37.41 9.42
C LEU A 34 18.38 38.39 10.59
N ALA A 35 19.55 38.49 11.23
CA ALA A 35 19.78 39.48 12.30
C ALA A 35 19.64 40.93 11.82
N ASP A 36 19.94 41.19 10.55
CA ASP A 36 19.79 42.51 9.92
C ASP A 36 18.39 42.73 9.32
N PHE A 37 17.50 41.72 9.36
CA PHE A 37 16.12 41.88 8.91
C PHE A 37 15.40 42.90 9.79
N ARG A 38 15.05 44.03 9.17
CA ARG A 38 14.21 45.05 9.79
C ARG A 38 12.75 44.76 9.41
N PRO A 39 11.90 44.31 10.35
CA PRO A 39 10.51 44.05 10.02
C PRO A 39 9.83 45.34 9.53
N PRO A 40 8.85 45.23 8.61
CA PRO A 40 7.98 46.35 8.27
C PRO A 40 7.40 47.00 9.53
N PRO A 41 7.14 48.32 9.51
CA PRO A 41 6.41 48.98 10.59
C PRO A 41 5.12 48.22 10.90
N LYS A 42 4.80 48.12 12.19
CA LYS A 42 3.56 47.45 12.63
C LYS A 42 2.39 48.20 12.02
N ASN A 43 1.68 47.56 11.09
CA ASN A 43 0.35 48.00 10.67
C ASN A 43 -0.65 47.59 11.75
N TYR A 44 -1.33 48.55 12.36
CA TYR A 44 -2.31 48.30 13.42
C TYR A 44 -3.70 47.94 12.89
N VAL A 45 -3.86 47.89 11.56
CA VAL A 45 -5.12 47.55 10.88
C VAL A 45 -5.13 46.08 10.50
N ALA A 46 -6.13 45.34 10.94
CA ALA A 46 -6.33 43.96 10.50
C ALA A 46 -7.00 43.96 9.12
N ASN A 47 -6.42 43.29 8.11
CA ASN A 47 -7.07 43.13 6.80
C ASN A 47 -7.45 44.47 6.16
N GLY A 48 -6.52 45.43 6.15
CA GLY A 48 -6.77 46.76 5.58
C GLY A 48 -6.99 46.76 4.07
N SER A 49 -6.70 45.64 3.40
CA SER A 49 -6.86 45.42 1.96
C SER A 49 -8.10 44.60 1.59
N PHE A 50 -8.92 44.18 2.56
CA PHE A 50 -10.11 43.37 2.35
C PHE A 50 -9.94 42.06 1.55
N ASN A 51 -8.70 41.58 1.39
CA ASN A 51 -8.37 40.35 0.66
C ASN A 51 -8.85 39.07 1.35
N ARG A 52 -9.13 39.18 2.66
CA ARG A 52 -9.79 38.14 3.46
C ARG A 52 -11.26 38.49 3.70
N GLY A 53 -11.90 39.20 2.75
CA GLY A 53 -13.27 39.68 2.90
C GLY A 53 -13.39 40.68 4.05
N LEU A 54 -14.36 40.46 4.94
CA LEU A 54 -14.58 41.27 6.15
C LEU A 54 -13.89 40.69 7.40
N ASP A 55 -12.93 39.77 7.27
CA ASP A 55 -12.19 39.28 8.45
C ASP A 55 -11.55 40.44 9.22
N GLY A 56 -11.89 40.57 10.50
CA GLY A 56 -11.47 41.68 11.35
C GLY A 56 -12.29 42.97 11.21
N TRP A 57 -13.26 43.03 10.29
CA TRP A 57 -14.17 44.16 10.05
C TRP A 57 -15.63 43.84 10.40
N HIS A 58 -16.27 44.68 11.21
CA HIS A 58 -17.58 44.39 11.79
C HIS A 58 -18.54 45.57 11.71
N PHE A 59 -19.76 45.31 11.26
CA PHE A 59 -20.83 46.29 11.28
C PHE A 59 -21.42 46.40 12.69
N PHE A 60 -21.58 47.62 13.20
CA PHE A 60 -22.12 47.83 14.56
C PHE A 60 -23.64 47.87 14.63
N LYS A 61 -24.29 48.48 13.64
CA LYS A 61 -25.76 48.62 13.60
C LYS A 61 -26.31 48.16 12.27
N LYS A 62 -25.99 48.91 11.21
CA LYS A 62 -26.49 48.67 9.87
C LYS A 62 -25.39 48.11 8.98
N ARG A 63 -25.71 47.08 8.19
CA ARG A 63 -24.85 46.62 7.09
C ARG A 63 -25.05 47.53 5.88
N GLY A 64 -23.96 47.96 5.27
CA GLY A 64 -23.97 48.73 4.03
C GLY A 64 -22.68 48.48 3.26
N GLY A 65 -22.77 48.41 1.93
CA GLY A 65 -21.62 48.10 1.07
C GLY A 65 -21.30 46.60 0.93
N SER A 66 -20.28 46.31 0.13
CA SER A 66 -19.86 44.97 -0.30
C SER A 66 -18.37 44.93 -0.64
N ILE A 67 -17.76 43.75 -0.55
CA ILE A 67 -16.40 43.52 -1.08
C ILE A 67 -16.49 43.27 -2.57
N VAL A 68 -15.70 44.00 -3.36
CA VAL A 68 -15.71 43.93 -4.84
C VAL A 68 -14.28 43.89 -5.39
N PRO A 69 -14.01 43.24 -6.54
CA PRO A 69 -12.70 43.21 -7.18
C PRO A 69 -12.44 44.49 -8.01
N GLU A 70 -12.61 45.67 -7.40
CA GLU A 70 -12.47 46.98 -8.05
C GLU A 70 -11.33 47.81 -7.44
N GLY A 71 -10.42 47.20 -6.68
CA GLY A 71 -9.29 47.84 -6.02
C GLY A 71 -8.29 48.51 -6.98
N PRO A 72 -7.34 49.32 -6.46
CA PRO A 72 -6.37 50.07 -7.25
C PRO A 72 -5.63 49.28 -8.34
N ASN A 73 -5.32 48.00 -8.12
CA ASN A 73 -4.68 47.11 -9.10
C ASN A 73 -5.53 45.87 -9.44
N GLY A 74 -6.86 45.95 -9.25
CA GLY A 74 -7.79 44.84 -9.50
C GLY A 74 -7.96 43.88 -8.33
N GLU A 75 -7.34 44.14 -7.18
CA GLU A 75 -7.61 43.47 -5.91
C GLU A 75 -9.02 43.75 -5.36
N THR A 76 -9.38 43.05 -4.30
CA THR A 76 -10.61 43.28 -3.54
C THR A 76 -10.53 44.60 -2.78
N CYS A 77 -11.61 45.38 -2.75
CA CYS A 77 -11.78 46.56 -1.92
C CYS A 77 -13.19 46.60 -1.31
N PHE A 78 -13.40 47.48 -0.33
CA PHE A 78 -14.73 47.72 0.22
C PHE A 78 -15.42 48.84 -0.56
N LYS A 79 -16.59 48.55 -1.14
CA LYS A 79 -17.43 49.52 -1.86
C LYS A 79 -18.72 49.76 -1.11
N ILE A 80 -19.09 51.01 -0.91
CA ILE A 80 -20.39 51.41 -0.37
C ILE A 80 -21.05 52.42 -1.30
N SER A 81 -22.30 52.16 -1.68
CA SER A 81 -23.07 52.96 -2.63
C SER A 81 -24.48 53.22 -2.08
N GLY A 82 -25.01 54.39 -2.41
CA GLY A 82 -26.41 54.73 -2.15
C GLY A 82 -26.66 55.42 -0.80
N SER A 83 -27.94 55.69 -0.54
CA SER A 83 -28.39 56.36 0.68
C SER A 83 -29.03 55.40 1.66
N PHE A 84 -28.75 55.60 2.94
CA PHE A 84 -29.23 54.76 4.03
C PHE A 84 -30.05 55.61 5.03
N ASP A 85 -31.13 55.02 5.54
CA ASP A 85 -32.00 55.58 6.59
C ASP A 85 -31.35 55.61 7.99
N ASP A 86 -30.11 55.15 8.14
CA ASP A 86 -29.34 55.17 9.39
C ASP A 86 -27.84 55.19 9.05
N TYR A 87 -27.01 55.46 10.05
CA TYR A 87 -25.54 55.48 9.94
C TYR A 87 -24.98 54.07 9.69
N VAL A 88 -24.02 53.94 8.77
CA VAL A 88 -23.23 52.71 8.60
C VAL A 88 -21.89 52.90 9.27
N TYR A 89 -21.58 52.03 10.23
CA TYR A 89 -20.29 51.97 10.89
C TYR A 89 -19.67 50.59 10.65
N LEU A 90 -18.52 50.56 10.00
CA LEU A 90 -17.71 49.35 9.81
C LEU A 90 -16.41 49.49 10.59
N TYR A 91 -16.29 48.74 11.69
CA TYR A 91 -15.15 48.80 12.61
C TYR A 91 -14.11 47.75 12.30
N ASN A 92 -12.83 48.10 12.43
CA ASN A 92 -11.75 47.13 12.48
C ASN A 92 -11.51 46.71 13.94
N ILE A 93 -11.90 45.48 14.30
CA ILE A 93 -11.86 44.99 15.69
C ILE A 93 -10.78 43.92 15.95
N GLY A 94 -10.11 43.41 14.92
CA GLY A 94 -8.92 42.54 15.03
C GLY A 94 -9.09 41.17 15.71
N THR A 95 -10.07 40.98 16.61
CA THR A 95 -10.44 39.72 17.30
C THR A 95 -11.92 39.73 17.69
N ALA A 96 -12.50 38.55 17.94
CA ALA A 96 -13.94 38.38 18.22
C ALA A 96 -14.47 39.12 19.47
N ASN A 97 -13.60 39.58 20.39
CA ASN A 97 -13.98 40.13 21.69
C ASN A 97 -13.42 41.53 22.02
N GLY A 98 -12.86 42.31 21.07
CA GLY A 98 -12.19 43.57 21.43
C GLY A 98 -12.36 44.74 20.44
N TRP A 99 -12.84 45.88 20.91
CA TRP A 99 -12.98 47.16 20.18
C TRP A 99 -11.64 47.91 19.94
N ARG A 100 -10.55 47.22 19.56
CA ARG A 100 -9.19 47.72 19.85
C ARG A 100 -8.24 47.74 18.66
N THR A 101 -7.85 48.95 18.25
CA THR A 101 -6.60 49.27 17.56
C THR A 101 -5.58 49.68 18.64
N ASP A 102 -4.53 48.88 18.83
CA ASP A 102 -3.57 48.98 19.94
C ASP A 102 -2.58 50.15 19.82
N LEU A 103 -3.10 51.38 19.75
CA LEU A 103 -2.29 52.61 19.73
C LEU A 103 -2.02 53.08 21.16
N LYS A 104 -0.90 53.74 21.36
CA LYS A 104 -0.51 54.36 22.64
C LYS A 104 -0.71 55.86 22.62
N GLU A 105 -1.39 56.38 23.64
CA GLU A 105 -1.63 57.82 23.84
C GLU A 105 -0.33 58.63 23.73
N GLY A 106 -0.41 59.78 23.04
CA GLY A 106 0.70 60.70 22.88
C GLY A 106 1.78 60.28 21.86
N ARG A 107 1.79 59.01 21.40
CA ARG A 107 2.67 58.58 20.30
C ARG A 107 2.15 59.06 18.95
N THR A 108 3.07 59.27 18.02
CA THR A 108 2.77 59.69 16.64
C THR A 108 2.57 58.48 15.75
N TYR A 109 1.48 58.48 14.98
CA TYR A 109 1.14 57.47 13.98
C TYR A 109 0.80 58.15 12.66
N THR A 110 0.82 57.38 11.57
CA THR A 110 0.32 57.81 10.26
C THR A 110 -0.79 56.87 9.80
N LEU A 111 -1.96 57.43 9.48
CA LEU A 111 -3.09 56.73 8.86
C LEU A 111 -3.03 56.97 7.35
N SER A 112 -2.95 55.91 6.54
CA SER A 112 -2.94 56.00 5.08
C SER A 112 -4.01 55.09 4.47
N VAL A 113 -4.75 55.61 3.49
CA VAL A 113 -5.94 54.97 2.90
C VAL A 113 -6.03 55.28 1.42
N SER A 114 -6.38 54.30 0.60
CA SER A 114 -6.73 54.49 -0.80
C SER A 114 -8.23 54.66 -0.94
N PHE A 115 -8.66 55.67 -1.67
CA PHE A 115 -10.07 55.96 -1.94
C PHE A 115 -10.34 56.05 -3.44
N LYS A 116 -11.53 55.64 -3.86
CA LYS A 116 -12.16 56.11 -5.10
C LYS A 116 -13.54 56.64 -4.72
N ALA A 117 -13.99 57.74 -5.30
CA ALA A 117 -15.28 58.33 -4.97
C ALA A 117 -16.00 58.80 -6.24
N GLU A 118 -17.32 58.62 -6.27
CA GLU A 118 -18.19 59.07 -7.36
C GLU A 118 -19.46 59.70 -6.78
N GLY A 119 -19.64 61.01 -7.00
CA GLY A 119 -20.87 61.73 -6.69
C GLY A 119 -21.27 61.78 -5.22
N LEU A 120 -20.30 61.85 -4.29
CA LEU A 120 -20.60 61.88 -2.86
C LEU A 120 -21.39 63.12 -2.45
N THR A 121 -22.50 62.92 -1.73
CA THR A 121 -23.34 63.99 -1.16
C THR A 121 -23.63 63.71 0.32
N ASN A 122 -23.90 64.76 1.10
CA ASN A 122 -24.22 64.67 2.54
C ASN A 122 -23.20 63.89 3.40
N ILE A 123 -21.92 63.87 2.98
CA ILE A 123 -20.79 63.33 3.73
C ILE A 123 -19.63 64.34 3.69
N ASP A 124 -18.89 64.49 4.79
CA ASP A 124 -17.65 65.26 4.79
C ASP A 124 -16.58 64.49 4.01
N VAL A 125 -16.29 64.92 2.78
CA VAL A 125 -15.34 64.24 1.90
C VAL A 125 -13.93 64.13 2.47
N ASN A 126 -13.61 64.85 3.55
CA ASN A 126 -12.33 64.74 4.24
C ASN A 126 -12.35 63.73 5.40
N LYS A 127 -13.49 63.12 5.72
CA LYS A 127 -13.69 62.25 6.89
C LYS A 127 -14.54 61.03 6.53
N ALA A 128 -13.89 59.97 6.06
CA ALA A 128 -14.52 58.68 5.76
C ALA A 128 -14.01 57.57 6.67
N ILE A 129 -12.69 57.54 6.95
CA ILE A 129 -12.07 56.64 7.91
C ILE A 129 -11.70 57.44 9.15
N HIS A 130 -12.08 56.97 10.33
CA HIS A 130 -11.82 57.61 11.61
C HIS A 130 -11.03 56.71 12.54
N VAL A 131 -10.15 57.32 13.35
CA VAL A 131 -9.51 56.71 14.52
C VAL A 131 -9.96 57.46 15.78
N PRO A 132 -11.10 57.10 16.39
CA PRO A 132 -11.54 57.67 17.67
C PRO A 132 -10.78 57.09 18.87
N ASN A 133 -10.72 57.90 19.95
CA ASN A 133 -10.37 57.44 21.30
C ASN A 133 -11.53 56.70 21.99
N ASN A 134 -11.24 56.00 23.08
CA ASN A 134 -12.26 55.43 23.95
C ASN A 134 -13.09 56.53 24.61
N GLY A 135 -14.40 56.46 24.38
CA GLY A 135 -15.37 57.49 24.77
C GLY A 135 -15.77 58.44 23.65
N TRP A 136 -15.21 58.31 22.43
CA TRP A 136 -15.67 59.02 21.22
C TRP A 136 -15.59 60.55 21.28
N THR A 137 -14.73 61.09 22.13
CA THR A 137 -14.62 62.53 22.35
C THR A 137 -13.60 63.21 21.44
N LYS A 138 -12.62 62.46 20.94
CA LYS A 138 -11.59 62.94 20.00
C LYS A 138 -11.34 61.88 18.93
N ALA A 139 -11.29 62.30 17.68
CA ALA A 139 -10.98 61.43 16.55
C ALA A 139 -10.14 62.16 15.53
N VAL A 140 -9.25 61.42 14.87
CA VAL A 140 -8.63 61.85 13.62
C VAL A 140 -9.31 61.14 12.47
N ALA A 141 -9.38 61.77 11.30
CA ALA A 141 -10.10 61.21 10.17
C ALA A 141 -9.47 61.61 8.84
N VAL A 142 -9.62 60.73 7.85
CA VAL A 142 -9.17 60.95 6.47
C VAL A 142 -10.28 60.52 5.50
N GLY A 143 -10.37 61.18 4.36
CA GLY A 143 -11.36 60.90 3.32
C GLY A 143 -10.82 61.24 1.93
N PRO A 144 -11.58 60.95 0.85
CA PRO A 144 -11.15 61.16 -0.54
C PRO A 144 -10.76 62.61 -0.88
N GLY A 145 -11.25 63.60 -0.14
CA GLY A 145 -10.98 65.03 -0.32
C GLY A 145 -11.78 65.70 -1.44
N ALA A 146 -12.56 64.93 -2.21
CA ALA A 146 -13.47 65.41 -3.24
C ALA A 146 -14.70 64.51 -3.35
N ALA A 147 -15.81 65.06 -3.85
CA ALA A 147 -17.05 64.30 -4.06
C ALA A 147 -16.93 63.27 -5.19
N THR A 148 -16.10 63.55 -6.19
CA THR A 148 -15.72 62.64 -7.27
C THR A 148 -14.22 62.71 -7.46
N THR A 149 -13.55 61.55 -7.52
CA THR A 149 -12.11 61.46 -7.80
C THR A 149 -11.89 61.02 -9.25
N ALA A 150 -10.77 61.43 -9.87
CA ALA A 150 -10.42 61.02 -11.24
C ALA A 150 -10.00 59.53 -11.38
N GLY A 151 -10.06 58.78 -10.28
CA GLY A 151 -9.55 57.42 -10.12
C GLY A 151 -9.29 57.12 -8.64
N TRP A 152 -8.45 56.12 -8.37
CA TRP A 152 -7.97 55.85 -7.01
C TRP A 152 -6.98 56.94 -6.56
N VAL A 153 -7.20 57.48 -5.36
CA VAL A 153 -6.34 58.47 -4.71
C VAL A 153 -5.85 57.93 -3.37
N ARG A 154 -4.54 58.05 -3.11
CA ARG A 154 -3.95 57.74 -1.79
C ARG A 154 -4.01 58.99 -0.91
N LYS A 155 -4.43 58.82 0.34
CA LYS A 155 -4.50 59.88 1.34
C LYS A 155 -3.83 59.43 2.62
N SER A 156 -3.02 60.31 3.20
CA SER A 156 -2.32 60.06 4.45
C SER A 156 -2.51 61.21 5.44
N LEU A 157 -2.55 60.87 6.73
CA LEU A 157 -2.65 61.81 7.83
C LEU A 157 -1.76 61.35 8.98
N THR A 158 -0.77 62.18 9.33
CA THR A 158 0.06 61.99 10.52
C THR A 158 -0.63 62.62 11.73
N PHE A 159 -0.72 61.89 12.83
CA PHE A 159 -1.38 62.35 14.05
C PHE A 159 -0.70 61.84 15.32
N LYS A 160 -0.86 62.58 16.43
CA LYS A 160 -0.61 62.05 17.77
C LYS A 160 -1.88 61.39 18.30
N ALA A 161 -1.76 60.16 18.78
CA ALA A 161 -2.90 59.42 19.31
C ALA A 161 -3.56 60.19 20.47
N PRO A 162 -4.85 60.59 20.34
CA PRO A 162 -5.49 61.53 21.25
C PRO A 162 -5.73 60.95 22.66
N PRO A 163 -5.74 61.79 23.70
CA PRO A 163 -5.97 61.34 25.07
C PRO A 163 -7.24 60.52 25.25
N GLN A 164 -7.17 59.44 26.03
CA GLN A 164 -8.32 58.59 26.31
C GLN A 164 -9.26 59.26 27.33
N THR A 165 -10.57 59.20 27.10
CA THR A 165 -11.57 59.75 28.03
C THR A 165 -12.27 58.71 28.91
N LYS A 166 -12.15 57.43 28.57
CA LYS A 166 -12.54 56.28 29.40
C LYS A 166 -11.37 55.29 29.37
N ARG A 167 -10.90 54.79 30.53
CA ARG A 167 -9.77 53.84 30.61
C ARG A 167 -10.28 52.48 31.09
N HIS A 168 -9.93 51.39 30.39
CA HIS A 168 -10.25 50.04 30.87
C HIS A 168 -9.17 49.40 31.76
N ASP A 169 -7.91 49.83 31.70
CA ASP A 169 -6.78 49.37 32.55
C ASP A 169 -5.46 50.09 32.16
N GLU A 170 -4.40 49.92 32.96
CA GLU A 170 -3.11 50.65 32.82
C GLU A 170 -2.17 50.13 31.71
N THR A 171 -2.54 49.08 30.97
CA THR A 171 -1.58 48.36 30.09
C THR A 171 -1.89 48.37 28.58
N GLY A 172 -3.02 48.91 28.12
CA GLY A 172 -3.36 48.98 26.69
C GLY A 172 -4.22 50.20 26.31
N GLY A 173 -4.05 50.72 25.08
CA GLY A 173 -4.85 51.83 24.56
C GLY A 173 -6.09 51.35 23.81
N ASP A 174 -7.26 51.88 24.19
CA ASP A 174 -8.58 51.55 23.59
C ASP A 174 -8.91 52.50 22.42
N TYR A 175 -8.17 52.46 21.30
CA TYR A 175 -8.59 53.16 20.08
C TYR A 175 -9.43 52.25 19.21
N SER A 176 -10.26 52.82 18.33
CA SER A 176 -10.91 52.04 17.27
C SER A 176 -10.55 52.62 15.92
N LEU A 177 -10.66 51.82 14.87
CA LEU A 177 -10.62 52.27 13.49
C LEU A 177 -11.98 51.96 12.86
N LEU A 178 -12.58 52.93 12.20
CA LEU A 178 -13.90 52.76 11.61
C LEU A 178 -14.05 53.49 10.30
N LEU A 179 -14.78 52.88 9.39
CA LEU A 179 -15.36 53.52 8.22
C LEU A 179 -16.76 54.02 8.59
N PHE A 180 -17.00 55.31 8.35
CA PHE A 180 -18.26 55.99 8.68
C PHE A 180 -18.99 56.43 7.41
N TRP A 181 -20.26 56.04 7.30
CA TRP A 181 -21.20 56.53 6.28
C TRP A 181 -22.39 57.19 6.96
N PRO A 182 -22.59 58.51 6.81
CA PRO A 182 -23.65 59.23 7.49
C PRO A 182 -25.05 58.91 6.96
N HIS A 183 -26.05 59.08 7.83
CA HIS A 183 -27.46 59.07 7.44
C HIS A 183 -27.70 60.07 6.29
N GLY A 184 -28.39 59.63 5.23
CA GLY A 184 -28.70 60.48 4.07
C GLY A 184 -27.52 60.77 3.13
N ALA A 185 -26.34 60.19 3.35
CA ALA A 185 -25.21 60.27 2.41
C ALA A 185 -25.53 59.57 1.09
N GLY A 186 -25.12 60.12 -0.05
CA GLY A 186 -25.33 59.55 -1.38
C GLY A 186 -24.02 59.39 -2.15
N GLY A 187 -24.09 58.81 -3.36
CA GLY A 187 -22.93 58.52 -4.20
C GLY A 187 -22.32 57.13 -3.94
N THR A 188 -21.07 56.93 -4.37
CA THR A 188 -20.29 55.70 -4.14
C THR A 188 -18.89 56.00 -3.63
N LEU A 189 -18.44 55.23 -2.64
CA LEU A 189 -17.08 55.24 -2.11
C LEU A 189 -16.49 53.84 -2.15
N TRP A 190 -15.29 53.73 -2.70
CA TRP A 190 -14.44 52.55 -2.55
C TRP A 190 -13.29 52.90 -1.60
N VAL A 191 -12.95 51.94 -0.74
CA VAL A 191 -11.88 52.07 0.25
C VAL A 191 -11.01 50.83 0.19
N ASP A 192 -9.69 51.04 0.16
CA ASP A 192 -8.71 49.96 0.15
C ASP A 192 -7.38 50.36 0.80
N ASN A 193 -6.52 49.38 1.05
CA ASN A 193 -5.17 49.50 1.57
C ASN A 193 -5.09 50.41 2.82
N ILE A 194 -5.99 50.21 3.79
CA ILE A 194 -6.06 51.00 5.02
C ILE A 194 -4.90 50.59 5.94
N GLN A 195 -4.10 51.57 6.38
CA GLN A 195 -2.95 51.33 7.24
C GLN A 195 -2.86 52.37 8.34
N VAL A 196 -2.43 51.92 9.52
CA VAL A 196 -2.07 52.77 10.64
C VAL A 196 -0.70 52.30 11.08
N GLU A 197 0.30 53.16 10.96
CA GLU A 197 1.72 52.82 11.14
C GLU A 197 2.35 53.71 12.21
N ASP A 198 3.31 53.18 12.97
CA ASP A 198 4.07 53.93 13.97
C ASP A 198 5.00 54.96 13.26
N GLY A 199 4.99 56.22 13.69
CA GLY A 199 5.85 57.28 13.15
C GLY A 199 5.15 58.33 12.29
N ALA A 200 5.94 59.25 11.74
CA ALA A 200 5.45 60.49 11.13
C ALA A 200 5.20 60.43 9.61
N ASN A 201 5.51 59.29 8.97
CA ASN A 201 5.45 59.14 7.52
C ASN A 201 4.64 57.89 7.15
N GLU A 202 3.91 57.95 6.04
CA GLU A 202 3.30 56.77 5.44
C GLU A 202 4.38 55.92 4.77
N THR A 203 4.21 54.60 4.75
CA THR A 203 5.04 53.72 3.93
C THR A 203 4.36 53.39 2.59
N PRO A 204 5.14 53.10 1.53
CA PRO A 204 4.58 52.72 0.24
C PRO A 204 4.06 51.26 0.20
N TYR A 205 4.18 50.52 1.31
CA TYR A 205 3.96 49.08 1.37
C TYR A 205 2.54 48.78 1.82
N SER A 206 1.87 47.79 1.25
CA SER A 206 0.52 47.39 1.68
C SER A 206 0.54 46.44 2.89
N ASP A 207 -0.61 46.30 3.57
CA ASP A 207 -0.82 45.29 4.62
C ASP A 207 -0.49 43.87 4.13
N VAL A 208 -0.87 43.57 2.88
CA VAL A 208 -0.63 42.27 2.24
C VAL A 208 0.86 42.01 2.09
N LEU A 209 1.60 42.99 1.57
CA LEU A 209 3.05 42.88 1.37
C LEU A 209 3.77 42.69 2.71
N ASN A 210 3.44 43.49 3.72
CA ASN A 210 4.04 43.39 5.05
C ASN A 210 3.80 42.01 5.68
N HIS A 211 2.59 41.47 5.57
CA HIS A 211 2.25 40.15 6.06
C HIS A 211 3.02 39.04 5.32
N GLN A 212 3.12 39.12 3.99
CA GLN A 212 3.83 38.14 3.15
C GLN A 212 5.33 38.12 3.43
N VAL A 213 5.96 39.29 3.57
CA VAL A 213 7.39 39.41 3.94
C VAL A 213 7.63 38.77 5.30
N MET A 214 6.83 39.10 6.32
CA MET A 214 6.96 38.53 7.65
C MET A 214 6.75 37.00 7.68
N ALA A 215 5.76 36.50 6.95
CA ALA A 215 5.50 35.07 6.84
C ALA A 215 6.68 34.35 6.17
N THR A 216 7.24 34.92 5.10
CA THR A 216 8.37 34.38 4.36
C THR A 216 9.65 34.37 5.20
N ALA A 217 9.98 35.48 5.87
CA ALA A 217 11.13 35.59 6.76
C ALA A 217 11.06 34.58 7.91
N LYS A 218 9.89 34.45 8.55
CA LYS A 218 9.66 33.46 9.61
C LYS A 218 9.83 32.02 9.12
N GLN A 219 9.34 31.74 7.90
CA GLN A 219 9.50 30.42 7.29
C GLN A 219 10.98 30.12 6.99
N LEU A 220 11.74 31.08 6.44
CA LEU A 220 13.18 30.93 6.20
C LEU A 220 13.95 30.70 7.51
N GLN A 221 13.65 31.45 8.56
CA GLN A 221 14.30 31.28 9.87
C GLN A 221 14.02 29.90 10.47
N LYS A 222 12.79 29.39 10.31
CA LYS A 222 12.42 28.02 10.69
C LYS A 222 13.21 27.00 9.88
N LEU A 223 13.30 27.15 8.56
CA LEU A 223 14.04 26.24 7.67
C LEU A 223 15.53 26.22 8.01
N HIS A 224 16.14 27.38 8.28
CA HIS A 224 17.56 27.48 8.67
C HIS A 224 17.82 26.71 9.97
N SER A 225 17.03 26.95 11.02
CA SER A 225 17.13 26.21 12.28
C SER A 225 16.94 24.70 12.10
N GLN A 226 15.99 24.30 11.24
CA GLN A 226 15.73 22.89 10.93
C GLN A 226 16.90 22.24 10.19
N ALA A 227 17.54 22.94 9.25
CA ALA A 227 18.71 22.44 8.54
C ALA A 227 19.87 22.16 9.49
N GLN A 228 20.18 23.09 10.39
CA GLN A 228 21.24 22.90 11.40
C GLN A 228 20.96 21.72 12.32
N LEU A 229 19.72 21.60 12.83
CA LEU A 229 19.33 20.48 13.68
C LEU A 229 19.42 19.13 12.94
N THR A 230 18.99 19.09 11.68
CA THR A 230 19.03 17.88 10.85
C THR A 230 20.45 17.40 10.63
N ARG A 231 21.37 18.32 10.29
CA ARG A 231 22.81 18.03 10.15
C ARG A 231 23.41 17.51 11.45
N HIS A 232 23.05 18.12 12.58
CA HIS A 232 23.52 17.66 13.90
C HIS A 232 23.07 16.23 14.22
N VAL A 233 21.79 15.90 13.99
CA VAL A 233 21.26 14.54 14.22
C VAL A 233 21.91 13.53 13.27
N LEU A 234 22.07 13.89 11.99
CA LEU A 234 22.72 13.05 10.99
C LEU A 234 24.16 12.71 11.39
N ALA A 235 24.97 13.71 11.75
CA ALA A 235 26.35 13.53 12.17
C ALA A 235 26.47 12.75 13.50
N LYS A 236 25.51 12.88 14.41
CA LYS A 236 25.56 12.19 15.70
C LYS A 236 25.23 10.70 15.59
N THR A 237 24.23 10.35 14.77
CA THR A 237 23.68 8.98 14.78
C THR A 237 24.11 8.13 13.58
N PHE A 238 24.38 8.75 12.43
CA PHE A 238 24.57 8.03 11.16
C PHE A 238 25.90 8.34 10.45
N ALA A 239 26.87 8.96 11.13
CA ALA A 239 28.15 9.37 10.55
C ALA A 239 28.99 8.24 9.92
N HIS A 240 28.68 6.98 10.23
CA HIS A 240 29.38 5.82 9.67
C HIS A 240 28.92 5.42 8.27
N SER A 241 27.79 5.95 7.76
CA SER A 241 27.27 5.63 6.43
C SER A 241 27.76 6.60 5.35
N SER A 242 28.17 6.08 4.18
CA SER A 242 28.49 6.89 3.01
C SER A 242 27.29 7.73 2.53
N ALA A 243 26.05 7.27 2.72
CA ALA A 243 24.87 8.04 2.37
C ALA A 243 24.67 9.26 3.26
N ALA A 244 25.15 9.21 4.51
CA ALA A 244 25.09 10.35 5.40
C ALA A 244 25.93 11.51 4.85
N ASN A 245 27.09 11.22 4.26
CA ASN A 245 27.93 12.24 3.62
C ASN A 245 27.24 12.90 2.42
N ASP A 246 26.50 12.12 1.61
CA ASP A 246 25.77 12.67 0.47
C ASP A 246 24.59 13.56 0.92
N LEU A 247 23.84 13.10 1.93
CA LEU A 247 22.76 13.87 2.53
C LEU A 247 23.28 15.16 3.19
N GLU A 248 24.43 15.11 3.86
CA GLU A 248 25.09 16.28 4.45
C GLU A 248 25.46 17.34 3.38
N ARG A 249 25.95 16.91 2.21
CA ARG A 249 26.19 17.82 1.08
C ARG A 249 24.89 18.46 0.58
N ARG A 250 23.82 17.68 0.44
CA ARG A 250 22.49 18.19 0.03
C ARG A 250 21.90 19.17 1.05
N LEU A 251 22.07 18.89 2.34
CA LEU A 251 21.64 19.77 3.43
C LEU A 251 22.44 21.07 3.45
N THR A 252 23.73 21.01 3.14
CA THR A 252 24.58 22.20 3.01
C THR A 252 24.13 23.08 1.84
N LEU A 253 23.93 22.49 0.65
CA LEU A 253 23.39 23.22 -0.51
C LEU A 253 22.00 23.83 -0.25
N SER A 254 21.16 23.12 0.50
CA SER A 254 19.85 23.65 0.91
C SER A 254 20.00 24.80 1.90
N GLY A 255 20.95 24.70 2.83
CA GLY A 255 21.36 25.78 3.74
C GLY A 255 21.79 27.03 2.98
N ASP A 256 22.68 26.90 1.99
CA ASP A 256 23.16 28.01 1.15
C ASP A 256 22.00 28.68 0.39
N LYS A 257 21.04 27.89 -0.13
CA LYS A 257 19.83 28.42 -0.77
C LYS A 257 18.96 29.21 0.22
N ILE A 258 18.82 28.72 1.46
CA ILE A 258 18.06 29.40 2.52
C ILE A 258 18.74 30.72 2.88
N GLU A 259 20.07 30.71 3.03
CA GLU A 259 20.86 31.90 3.33
C GLU A 259 20.69 32.97 2.25
N LYS A 260 20.87 32.60 0.98
CA LYS A 260 20.67 33.51 -0.15
C LYS A 260 19.24 34.08 -0.22
N LEU A 261 18.21 33.26 0.03
CA LEU A 261 16.83 33.74 0.11
C LEU A 261 16.62 34.67 1.32
N GLY A 262 17.35 34.42 2.40
CA GLY A 262 17.43 35.30 3.56
C GLY A 262 17.97 36.68 3.22
N ASP A 263 19.06 36.74 2.46
CA ASP A 263 19.64 38.00 1.98
C ASP A 263 18.68 38.75 1.05
N GLU A 264 18.03 38.04 0.13
CA GLU A 264 17.04 38.62 -0.78
C GLU A 264 15.82 39.22 -0.04
N ILE A 265 15.39 38.63 1.08
CA ILE A 265 14.27 39.15 1.88
C ILE A 265 14.72 40.19 2.92
N ALA A 266 16.00 40.27 3.25
CA ALA A 266 16.52 41.28 4.17
C ALA A 266 16.31 42.69 3.60
N ASP A 267 16.47 42.85 2.29
CA ASP A 267 16.23 44.09 1.54
C ASP A 267 14.79 44.21 1.01
N TRP A 268 13.80 43.72 1.75
CA TRP A 268 12.40 43.64 1.30
C TRP A 268 11.82 44.99 0.85
N GLN A 269 12.35 46.11 1.35
CA GLN A 269 11.95 47.47 0.99
C GLN A 269 12.14 47.79 -0.50
N GLN A 270 13.05 47.09 -1.18
CA GLN A 270 13.28 47.27 -2.62
C GLN A 270 12.56 46.23 -3.49
N LEU A 271 11.80 45.31 -2.89
CA LEU A 271 11.13 44.25 -3.62
C LEU A 271 9.78 44.71 -4.17
N SER A 272 9.55 44.43 -5.44
CA SER A 272 8.21 44.43 -6.02
C SER A 272 7.40 43.20 -5.57
N ASN A 273 6.06 43.30 -5.62
CA ASN A 273 5.15 42.16 -5.40
C ASN A 273 5.47 40.93 -6.28
N ALA A 274 6.02 41.14 -7.48
CA ALA A 274 6.42 40.06 -8.37
C ALA A 274 7.70 39.36 -7.88
N GLN A 275 8.66 40.12 -7.36
CA GLN A 275 9.89 39.55 -6.77
C GLN A 275 9.58 38.80 -5.49
N LEU A 276 8.72 39.33 -4.60
CA LEU A 276 8.33 38.62 -3.38
C LEU A 276 7.66 37.28 -3.68
N ARG A 277 6.73 37.23 -4.64
CA ARG A 277 6.10 35.97 -5.07
C ARG A 277 7.12 34.95 -5.61
N ARG A 278 8.19 35.40 -6.27
CA ARG A 278 9.28 34.51 -6.71
C ARG A 278 10.08 33.98 -5.52
N ILE A 279 10.35 34.81 -4.51
CA ILE A 279 11.01 34.39 -3.26
C ILE A 279 10.13 33.37 -2.54
N GLU A 280 8.84 33.63 -2.35
CA GLU A 280 7.88 32.69 -1.73
C GLU A 280 7.87 31.33 -2.43
N LYS A 281 7.81 31.31 -3.77
CA LYS A 281 7.86 30.07 -4.56
C LYS A 281 9.16 29.31 -4.35
N ARG A 282 10.31 30.00 -4.30
CA ARG A 282 11.62 29.39 -4.06
C ARG A 282 11.76 28.88 -2.62
N THR A 283 11.26 29.63 -1.63
CA THR A 283 11.21 29.22 -0.22
C THR A 283 10.36 27.95 -0.08
N ALA A 284 9.22 27.85 -0.75
CA ALA A 284 8.39 26.65 -0.76
C ALA A 284 9.11 25.45 -1.40
N ALA A 285 9.84 25.67 -2.51
CA ALA A 285 10.63 24.61 -3.16
C ALA A 285 11.72 24.07 -2.23
N VAL A 286 12.48 24.95 -1.56
CA VAL A 286 13.51 24.55 -0.59
C VAL A 286 12.90 23.89 0.66
N ALA A 287 11.72 24.32 1.10
CA ALA A 287 11.01 23.65 2.19
C ALA A 287 10.68 22.19 1.86
N ASN A 288 10.28 21.89 0.61
CA ASN A 288 10.01 20.52 0.16
C ASN A 288 11.30 19.69 0.09
N GLU A 289 12.41 20.26 -0.40
CA GLU A 289 13.73 19.60 -0.40
C GLU A 289 14.16 19.25 1.03
N MET A 290 14.02 20.22 1.96
CA MET A 290 14.33 20.05 3.38
C MET A 290 13.45 19.00 4.05
N ALA A 291 12.16 18.96 3.75
CA ALA A 291 11.25 17.97 4.34
C ALA A 291 11.66 16.53 4.01
N ALA A 292 12.02 16.26 2.75
CA ALA A 292 12.52 14.96 2.31
C ALA A 292 13.88 14.61 2.95
N ALA A 293 14.73 15.61 3.21
CA ALA A 293 16.02 15.42 3.90
C ALA A 293 15.87 15.22 5.41
N MET A 294 14.87 15.85 6.04
CA MET A 294 14.56 15.71 7.47
C MET A 294 13.91 14.36 7.80
N CYS A 295 13.19 13.78 6.85
CA CYS A 295 12.55 12.49 7.03
C CYS A 295 12.70 11.62 5.78
N PRO A 296 13.93 11.16 5.45
CA PRO A 296 14.12 10.41 4.23
C PRO A 296 13.40 9.05 4.33
N ILE A 297 12.62 8.77 3.29
CA ILE A 297 12.05 7.45 3.03
C ILE A 297 12.97 6.76 2.03
N TRP A 298 13.31 5.50 2.28
CA TRP A 298 14.20 4.69 1.45
C TRP A 298 13.79 3.21 1.45
N LEU A 299 14.22 2.46 0.44
CA LEU A 299 13.89 1.03 0.29
C LEU A 299 14.79 0.17 1.16
N ALA A 300 14.19 -0.75 1.92
CA ALA A 300 14.91 -1.80 2.62
C ALA A 300 14.36 -3.17 2.26
N ASN A 301 15.20 -4.20 2.36
CA ASN A 301 14.74 -5.55 2.16
C ASN A 301 13.70 -5.92 3.24
N PRO A 302 12.47 -6.32 2.87
CA PRO A 302 11.41 -6.61 3.83
C PRO A 302 11.67 -7.89 4.64
N LEU A 303 12.66 -8.71 4.29
CA LEU A 303 12.99 -9.95 4.99
C LEU A 303 14.20 -9.82 5.92
N LEU A 304 14.87 -8.67 5.96
CA LEU A 304 15.92 -8.40 6.93
C LEU A 304 15.38 -7.68 8.17
N MET A 305 15.93 -8.01 9.33
CA MET A 305 15.63 -7.33 10.58
C MET A 305 16.20 -5.91 10.51
N ALA A 306 15.33 -4.91 10.53
CA ALA A 306 15.75 -3.51 10.65
C ALA A 306 16.26 -3.20 12.05
N LYS A 307 17.24 -2.29 12.15
CA LYS A 307 17.77 -1.66 13.36
C LYS A 307 17.35 -0.19 13.43
N GLU A 308 17.36 0.39 14.63
CA GLU A 308 16.99 1.80 14.85
C GLU A 308 17.94 2.75 14.12
N THR A 309 19.20 2.36 13.97
CA THR A 309 20.25 3.15 13.34
C THR A 309 20.57 2.69 11.91
N ASP A 310 19.73 1.86 11.31
CA ASP A 310 19.93 1.49 9.91
C ASP A 310 19.75 2.72 9.01
N PHE A 311 20.66 2.82 8.05
CA PHE A 311 20.71 3.84 7.01
C PHE A 311 21.38 3.22 5.79
N PRO A 312 20.90 3.50 4.56
CA PRO A 312 21.44 2.83 3.37
C PRO A 312 22.88 3.28 3.10
N GLU A 313 23.66 2.51 2.35
CA GLU A 313 24.99 2.94 1.90
C GLU A 313 24.89 4.08 0.88
N ARG A 314 23.81 4.11 0.10
CA ARG A 314 23.47 5.19 -0.82
C ARG A 314 22.02 5.59 -0.61
N LEU A 315 21.76 6.86 -0.28
CA LEU A 315 20.40 7.36 -0.11
C LEU A 315 19.85 7.79 -1.47
N GLU A 316 19.09 6.91 -2.09
CA GLU A 316 18.20 7.26 -3.18
C GLU A 316 16.82 7.51 -2.59
N LEU A 317 16.28 8.73 -2.77
CA LEU A 317 14.91 9.01 -2.37
C LEU A 317 13.99 8.08 -3.17
N VAL A 318 13.01 7.46 -2.49
CA VAL A 318 12.11 6.48 -3.12
C VAL A 318 11.34 7.15 -4.26
N GLY A 319 11.74 6.84 -5.50
CA GLY A 319 10.99 7.15 -6.70
C GLY A 319 9.75 6.26 -6.85
N PRO A 320 9.05 6.32 -8.00
CA PRO A 320 8.00 5.35 -8.30
C PRO A 320 8.53 3.92 -8.18
N GLN A 321 7.82 3.09 -7.43
CA GLN A 321 8.14 1.68 -7.22
C GLN A 321 7.31 0.82 -8.16
N ARG A 322 7.95 0.07 -9.05
CA ARG A 322 7.28 -0.90 -9.91
C ARG A 322 7.42 -2.30 -9.34
N LEU A 323 6.31 -3.02 -9.20
CA LEU A 323 6.26 -4.41 -8.77
C LEU A 323 5.57 -5.22 -9.86
N THR A 324 6.24 -6.23 -10.39
CA THR A 324 5.63 -7.18 -11.34
C THR A 324 5.21 -8.43 -10.58
N CYS A 325 3.94 -8.81 -10.73
CA CYS A 325 3.35 -9.95 -10.05
C CYS A 325 2.65 -10.86 -11.06
N TYR A 326 2.72 -12.17 -10.81
CA TYR A 326 1.75 -13.11 -11.37
C TYR A 326 0.39 -12.91 -10.69
N VAL A 327 -0.68 -13.42 -11.30
CA VAL A 327 -1.93 -13.69 -10.57
C VAL A 327 -1.68 -14.75 -9.50
N ASN A 328 -2.32 -14.61 -8.33
CA ASN A 328 -2.19 -15.51 -7.17
C ASN A 328 -0.78 -15.50 -6.53
N GLU A 329 -0.17 -14.31 -6.43
CA GLU A 329 1.11 -14.07 -5.80
C GLU A 329 1.01 -13.07 -4.64
N THR A 330 1.98 -13.13 -3.74
CA THR A 330 2.26 -12.08 -2.75
C THR A 330 3.67 -11.51 -2.97
N ARG A 331 3.82 -10.18 -3.06
CA ARG A 331 5.11 -9.48 -3.08
C ARG A 331 5.22 -8.50 -1.92
N ASN A 332 6.41 -8.35 -1.36
CA ASN A 332 6.64 -7.51 -0.18
C ASN A 332 7.53 -6.32 -0.53
N LEU A 333 7.22 -5.15 0.02
CA LEU A 333 7.96 -3.90 -0.12
C LEU A 333 8.26 -3.34 1.28
N GLY A 334 9.54 -3.13 1.60
CA GLY A 334 9.97 -2.52 2.84
C GLY A 334 10.30 -1.03 2.65
N LEU A 335 9.55 -0.15 3.32
CA LEU A 335 9.84 1.28 3.38
C LEU A 335 10.45 1.61 4.74
N MET A 336 11.70 2.04 4.75
CA MET A 336 12.33 2.60 5.93
C MET A 336 12.13 4.11 5.94
N ILE A 337 11.74 4.63 7.11
CA ILE A 337 11.51 6.04 7.35
C ILE A 337 12.46 6.44 8.48
N THR A 338 13.44 7.29 8.16
CA THR A 338 14.42 7.80 9.13
C THR A 338 14.00 9.18 9.61
N ASN A 339 14.05 9.45 10.90
CA ASN A 339 13.69 10.75 11.45
C ASN A 339 14.92 11.55 11.88
N LEU A 340 15.29 12.52 11.05
CA LEU A 340 16.38 13.46 11.31
C LEU A 340 15.88 14.82 11.79
N SER A 341 14.58 15.01 12.01
CA SER A 341 13.98 16.29 12.39
C SER A 341 14.37 16.80 13.78
N GLY A 342 15.02 15.95 14.59
CA GLY A 342 15.38 16.22 15.98
C GLY A 342 14.19 16.21 16.94
N ARG A 343 12.99 15.83 16.51
CA ARG A 343 11.81 15.63 17.38
C ARG A 343 11.12 14.31 17.04
N ASN A 344 10.46 13.69 17.99
CA ASN A 344 9.68 12.49 17.72
C ASN A 344 8.55 12.80 16.72
N ILE A 345 8.31 11.87 15.80
CA ILE A 345 7.25 11.97 14.79
C ILE A 345 6.24 10.86 15.05
N ASP A 346 4.99 11.24 15.26
CA ASP A 346 3.84 10.36 15.09
C ASP A 346 3.26 10.59 13.70
N ALA A 347 3.16 9.54 12.90
CA ALA A 347 2.67 9.62 11.54
C ALA A 347 1.62 8.56 11.23
N ARG A 348 0.77 8.88 10.27
CA ARG A 348 -0.06 7.91 9.55
C ARG A 348 0.70 7.44 8.32
N VAL A 349 0.95 6.14 8.21
CA VAL A 349 1.40 5.48 6.99
C VAL A 349 0.22 4.73 6.41
N ALA A 350 -0.18 5.03 5.18
CA ALA A 350 -1.36 4.39 4.59
C ALA A 350 -1.19 4.17 3.09
N PRO A 351 -1.38 2.94 2.58
CA PRO A 351 -1.57 2.75 1.15
C PRO A 351 -2.89 3.40 0.73
N LEU A 352 -2.86 4.15 -0.36
CA LEU A 352 -4.01 4.77 -1.00
C LEU A 352 -4.60 3.80 -2.02
N SER A 353 -5.84 4.05 -2.45
CA SER A 353 -6.47 3.30 -3.54
C SER A 353 -5.63 3.31 -4.81
N PHE A 354 -5.76 2.25 -5.59
CA PHE A 354 -5.07 2.07 -6.86
C PHE A 354 -6.06 2.29 -7.99
N LEU A 355 -5.61 2.92 -9.08
CA LEU A 355 -6.35 3.05 -10.33
C LEU A 355 -5.87 1.95 -11.28
N GLN A 356 -6.77 1.12 -11.80
CA GLN A 356 -6.45 0.21 -12.90
C GLN A 356 -6.39 1.04 -14.19
N GLU A 357 -5.29 0.96 -14.94
CA GLU A 357 -5.05 1.85 -16.09
C GLU A 357 -6.03 1.60 -17.26
N GLU A 358 -6.44 0.36 -17.48
CA GLU A 358 -7.31 -0.02 -18.61
C GLU A 358 -8.80 0.22 -18.34
N THR A 359 -9.31 -0.22 -17.19
CA THR A 359 -10.74 -0.08 -16.84
C THR A 359 -11.05 1.21 -16.08
N GLN A 360 -10.02 1.85 -15.53
CA GLN A 360 -10.09 3.07 -14.71
C GLN A 360 -10.89 2.88 -13.43
N ASP A 361 -10.99 1.61 -13.03
CA ASP A 361 -11.50 1.20 -11.74
C ASP A 361 -10.61 1.68 -10.60
N ILE A 362 -11.24 2.22 -9.57
CA ILE A 362 -10.59 2.51 -8.30
C ILE A 362 -10.67 1.27 -7.42
N VAL A 363 -9.55 0.57 -7.28
CA VAL A 363 -9.40 -0.58 -6.39
C VAL A 363 -9.00 -0.09 -4.99
N PRO A 364 -9.81 -0.37 -3.95
CA PRO A 364 -9.43 -0.03 -2.58
C PRO A 364 -8.13 -0.72 -2.18
N ALA A 365 -7.24 0.04 -1.52
CA ALA A 365 -5.94 -0.48 -1.08
C ALA A 365 -6.06 -1.76 -0.25
N SER A 366 -7.11 -1.90 0.56
CA SER A 366 -7.37 -3.08 1.39
C SER A 366 -7.58 -4.38 0.61
N ARG A 367 -7.93 -4.32 -0.69
CA ARG A 367 -8.02 -5.51 -1.54
C ARG A 367 -6.64 -5.96 -2.05
N LEU A 368 -5.67 -5.06 -2.12
CA LEU A 368 -4.36 -5.32 -2.73
C LEU A 368 -3.22 -5.37 -1.71
N VAL A 369 -3.29 -4.56 -0.66
CA VAL A 369 -2.14 -4.26 0.21
C VAL A 369 -2.51 -4.50 1.66
N THR A 370 -1.77 -5.37 2.32
CA THR A 370 -1.72 -5.43 3.79
C THR A 370 -0.48 -4.70 4.28
N MET A 371 -0.67 -3.68 5.12
CA MET A 371 0.44 -3.02 5.79
C MET A 371 0.71 -3.69 7.14
N TYR A 372 1.98 -3.92 7.44
CA TYR A 372 2.47 -4.39 8.73
C TYR A 372 3.39 -3.34 9.35
N THR A 373 3.30 -3.19 10.67
CA THR A 373 4.31 -2.47 11.43
C THR A 373 5.37 -3.46 11.91
N ALA A 374 6.58 -2.97 12.16
CA ALA A 374 7.71 -3.80 12.58
C ALA A 374 8.27 -3.27 13.92
N PRO A 375 7.60 -3.55 15.06
CA PRO A 375 8.03 -3.06 16.36
C PRO A 375 9.35 -3.70 16.78
N PHE A 376 10.17 -2.92 17.48
CA PHE A 376 11.40 -3.40 18.11
C PHE A 376 11.08 -4.15 19.39
N ILE A 377 11.39 -5.45 19.42
CA ILE A 377 11.24 -6.33 20.59
C ILE A 377 12.62 -6.77 21.11
N ARG A 378 12.76 -6.94 22.42
CA ARG A 378 13.99 -7.51 23.01
C ARG A 378 14.06 -9.02 22.79
N GLY A 379 15.24 -9.52 22.44
CA GLY A 379 15.49 -10.96 22.34
C GLY A 379 15.43 -11.69 23.69
N HIS A 380 15.12 -12.99 23.65
CA HIS A 380 15.20 -13.91 24.80
C HIS A 380 16.63 -14.09 25.29
N LEU A 381 17.52 -14.45 24.35
CA LEU A 381 18.89 -14.87 24.62
C LEU A 381 19.85 -13.70 24.40
N ALA A 382 19.58 -12.90 23.37
CA ALA A 382 20.28 -11.63 23.13
C ALA A 382 19.49 -10.47 23.76
N LYS A 383 19.46 -10.41 25.10
CA LYS A 383 18.64 -9.43 25.87
C LYS A 383 18.98 -7.96 25.60
N GLU A 384 20.18 -7.70 25.11
CA GLU A 384 20.68 -6.38 24.74
C GLU A 384 20.37 -6.02 23.27
N GLU A 385 19.96 -7.00 22.46
CA GLU A 385 19.59 -6.80 21.06
C GLU A 385 18.08 -6.61 20.91
N ARG A 386 17.71 -5.77 19.94
CA ARG A 386 16.32 -5.56 19.53
C ARG A 386 16.10 -6.09 18.12
N PHE A 387 14.98 -6.76 17.92
CA PHE A 387 14.59 -7.42 16.68
C PHE A 387 13.26 -6.86 16.17
N THR A 388 13.07 -6.87 14.86
CA THR A 388 11.84 -6.46 14.19
C THR A 388 11.17 -7.65 13.51
N ASP A 389 11.10 -8.78 14.22
CA ASP A 389 10.55 -10.04 13.71
C ASP A 389 9.02 -10.11 13.70
N PRO A 390 8.28 -9.75 14.77
CA PRO A 390 6.82 -9.74 14.70
C PRO A 390 6.33 -8.68 13.72
N LEU A 391 5.35 -9.05 12.90
CA LEU A 391 4.73 -8.18 11.90
C LEU A 391 3.23 -8.09 12.17
N PRO A 392 2.78 -7.34 13.18
CA PRO A 392 1.37 -7.09 13.38
C PRO A 392 0.80 -6.28 12.22
N LYS A 393 -0.41 -6.64 11.77
CA LYS A 393 -1.16 -5.85 10.79
C LYS A 393 -1.37 -4.45 11.36
N ALA A 394 -1.13 -3.43 10.55
CA ALA A 394 -1.39 -2.06 10.94
C ALA A 394 -2.89 -1.84 11.18
N ASN A 395 -3.21 -1.02 12.18
CA ASN A 395 -4.60 -0.63 12.42
C ASN A 395 -5.11 0.32 11.32
N ALA A 396 -6.41 0.64 11.33
CA ALA A 396 -7.02 1.54 10.35
C ALA A 396 -6.40 2.95 10.31
N MET A 397 -5.76 3.38 11.40
CA MET A 397 -5.04 4.65 11.48
C MET A 397 -3.65 4.59 10.83
N GLY A 398 -3.08 3.40 10.61
CA GLY A 398 -1.74 3.24 10.06
C GLY A 398 -0.66 3.92 10.90
N HIS A 399 -0.85 3.99 12.22
CA HIS A 399 0.01 4.79 13.10
C HIS A 399 1.43 4.19 13.20
N LEU A 400 2.44 5.05 13.04
CA LEU A 400 3.84 4.73 13.22
C LEU A 400 4.53 5.85 14.02
N ALA A 401 5.11 5.48 15.16
CA ALA A 401 5.90 6.37 16.01
C ALA A 401 7.39 6.22 15.68
N ILE A 402 8.04 7.33 15.32
CA ILE A 402 9.43 7.39 14.85
C ILE A 402 10.21 8.36 15.76
N PRO A 403 10.99 7.88 16.73
CA PRO A 403 11.80 8.72 17.60
C PRO A 403 12.85 9.54 16.83
N ALA A 404 13.26 10.67 17.40
CA ALA A 404 14.32 11.49 16.84
C ALA A 404 15.64 10.71 16.74
N GLY A 405 16.27 10.73 15.57
CA GLY A 405 17.52 10.02 15.32
C GLY A 405 17.35 8.52 15.08
N GLU A 406 16.12 8.01 14.94
CA GLU A 406 15.87 6.59 14.68
C GLU A 406 15.15 6.38 13.35
N SER A 407 15.22 5.14 12.87
CA SER A 407 14.50 4.64 11.69
C SER A 407 13.39 3.66 12.09
N ARG A 408 12.31 3.62 11.32
CA ARG A 408 11.20 2.66 11.45
C ARG A 408 10.83 2.08 10.10
N GLN A 409 10.47 0.79 10.08
CA GLN A 409 10.01 0.12 8.87
C GLN A 409 8.48 0.05 8.82
N ALA A 410 7.92 0.43 7.67
CA ALA A 410 6.60 0.03 7.23
C ALA A 410 6.76 -1.06 6.16
N LEU A 411 6.18 -2.25 6.39
CA LEU A 411 6.23 -3.36 5.45
C LEU A 411 4.88 -3.50 4.76
N LEU A 412 4.88 -3.47 3.43
CA LEU A 412 3.69 -3.56 2.59
C LEU A 412 3.71 -4.89 1.86
N SER A 413 2.64 -5.68 2.01
CA SER A 413 2.47 -6.98 1.37
C SER A 413 1.36 -6.88 0.34
N PHE A 414 1.72 -6.92 -0.93
CA PHE A 414 0.85 -6.83 -2.09
C PHE A 414 0.38 -8.24 -2.47
N SER A 415 -0.93 -8.51 -2.46
CA SER A 415 -1.50 -9.77 -2.88
C SER A 415 -2.33 -9.60 -4.15
N THR A 416 -2.06 -10.42 -5.16
CA THR A 416 -2.79 -10.46 -6.44
C THR A 416 -3.81 -11.59 -6.51
N ARG A 417 -4.20 -12.14 -5.36
CA ARG A 417 -5.25 -13.18 -5.29
C ARG A 417 -6.60 -12.56 -5.61
N GLY A 418 -7.28 -13.09 -6.63
CA GLY A 418 -8.57 -12.56 -7.09
C GLY A 418 -8.44 -11.18 -7.76
N VAL A 419 -7.22 -10.75 -8.07
CA VAL A 419 -6.94 -9.49 -8.79
C VAL A 419 -6.78 -9.82 -10.27
N GLN A 420 -7.38 -8.98 -11.09
CA GLN A 420 -7.36 -9.12 -12.54
C GLN A 420 -5.96 -8.76 -13.07
N PRO A 421 -5.53 -9.32 -14.22
CA PRO A 421 -4.36 -8.81 -14.92
C PRO A 421 -4.53 -7.32 -15.27
N GLY A 422 -3.41 -6.58 -15.35
CA GLY A 422 -3.39 -5.16 -15.69
C GLY A 422 -2.41 -4.33 -14.86
N VAL A 423 -2.29 -3.04 -15.19
CA VAL A 423 -1.43 -2.08 -14.48
C VAL A 423 -2.26 -1.29 -13.46
N TYR A 424 -1.83 -1.29 -12.21
CA TYR A 424 -2.48 -0.62 -11.09
C TYR A 424 -1.57 0.48 -10.54
N ARG A 425 -2.00 1.75 -10.62
CA ARG A 425 -1.23 2.91 -10.14
C ARG A 425 -1.81 3.43 -8.84
N GLY A 426 -0.98 3.45 -7.80
CA GLY A 426 -1.34 3.92 -6.47
C GLY A 426 -0.19 4.62 -5.77
N ALA A 427 -0.31 4.76 -4.46
CA ALA A 427 0.75 5.33 -3.65
C ALA A 427 0.60 5.01 -2.17
N VAL A 428 1.69 5.17 -1.44
CA VAL A 428 1.74 5.09 0.02
C VAL A 428 1.95 6.50 0.56
N LEU A 429 1.04 6.95 1.41
CA LEU A 429 1.12 8.22 2.09
C LEU A 429 1.86 8.06 3.42
N PHE A 430 2.84 8.91 3.65
CA PHE A 430 3.40 9.20 4.97
C PHE A 430 2.89 10.58 5.38
N ASP A 431 2.04 10.64 6.40
CA ASP A 431 1.41 11.87 6.88
C ASP A 431 1.66 12.07 8.39
N PRO A 432 2.68 12.85 8.77
CA PRO A 432 2.93 13.25 10.16
C PRO A 432 1.70 13.94 10.77
N LEU A 433 1.32 13.56 11.98
CA LEU A 433 0.13 14.10 12.65
C LEU A 433 0.32 15.57 13.07
N ALA A 434 1.49 15.90 13.63
CA ALA A 434 1.77 17.24 14.16
C ALA A 434 2.40 18.20 13.14
N ASN A 435 3.28 17.72 12.25
CA ASN A 435 4.02 18.57 11.31
C ASN A 435 3.75 18.18 9.85
N LYS A 436 2.65 18.69 9.31
CA LYS A 436 2.19 18.40 7.93
C LYS A 436 3.19 18.77 6.83
N THR A 437 4.18 19.61 7.13
CA THR A 437 5.23 19.94 6.14
C THR A 437 6.17 18.78 5.84
N LEU A 438 6.18 17.70 6.64
CA LEU A 438 7.00 16.51 6.39
C LEU A 438 6.23 15.41 5.63
N ALA A 439 4.98 15.66 5.22
CA ALA A 439 4.19 14.69 4.49
C ALA A 439 4.83 14.33 3.14
N GLN A 440 4.84 13.03 2.82
CA GLN A 440 5.47 12.50 1.61
C GLN A 440 4.59 11.40 1.00
N LYS A 441 4.68 11.23 -0.32
CA LYS A 441 3.92 10.25 -1.08
C LYS A 441 4.86 9.41 -1.93
N VAL A 442 4.91 8.11 -1.66
CA VAL A 442 5.68 7.13 -2.44
C VAL A 442 4.75 6.54 -3.50
N ARG A 443 5.03 6.77 -4.78
CA ARG A 443 4.23 6.19 -5.87
C ARG A 443 4.52 4.71 -6.03
N VAL A 444 3.49 3.91 -6.28
CA VAL A 444 3.59 2.47 -6.51
C VAL A 444 2.81 2.09 -7.76
N GLU A 445 3.45 1.34 -8.65
CA GLU A 445 2.87 0.74 -9.83
C GLU A 445 2.94 -0.78 -9.65
N LEU A 446 1.79 -1.44 -9.68
CA LEU A 446 1.67 -2.89 -9.58
C LEU A 446 1.21 -3.41 -10.94
N GLU A 447 2.05 -4.17 -11.62
CA GLU A 447 1.71 -4.84 -12.86
C GLU A 447 1.36 -6.30 -12.56
N VAL A 448 0.11 -6.66 -12.79
CA VAL A 448 -0.37 -8.04 -12.68
C VAL A 448 -0.36 -8.67 -14.07
N LEU A 449 0.58 -9.58 -14.29
CA LEU A 449 0.72 -10.27 -15.56
C LEU A 449 -0.48 -11.18 -15.84
N PRO A 450 -0.86 -11.42 -17.10
CA PRO A 450 -1.84 -12.43 -17.50
C PRO A 450 -1.25 -13.85 -17.41
N VAL A 451 -0.60 -14.13 -16.28
CA VAL A 451 0.05 -15.39 -15.95
C VAL A 451 -0.23 -15.70 -14.48
N ARG A 452 -0.80 -16.87 -14.20
CA ARG A 452 -1.20 -17.31 -12.87
C ARG A 452 -0.21 -18.32 -12.31
N LEU A 453 0.25 -18.09 -11.07
CA LEU A 453 1.01 -19.10 -10.34
C LEU A 453 0.13 -20.33 -10.04
N PRO A 454 0.68 -21.56 -10.13
CA PRO A 454 -0.05 -22.77 -9.75
C PRO A 454 -0.48 -22.68 -8.28
N ASP A 455 -1.53 -23.37 -7.85
CA ASP A 455 -1.93 -23.30 -6.44
C ASP A 455 -0.93 -23.97 -5.51
N ARG A 456 -0.15 -24.93 -6.02
CA ARG A 456 0.85 -25.69 -5.26
C ARG A 456 2.14 -25.89 -6.03
N ALA A 457 3.21 -26.11 -5.27
CA ALA A 457 4.47 -26.60 -5.81
C ALA A 457 4.41 -28.14 -5.96
N PRO A 458 5.02 -28.74 -7.00
CA PRO A 458 5.06 -30.18 -7.21
C PRO A 458 6.11 -30.90 -6.33
N VAL A 459 6.17 -30.57 -5.05
CA VAL A 459 7.12 -31.14 -4.07
C VAL A 459 6.49 -31.21 -2.69
N ASP A 460 7.09 -32.02 -1.81
CA ASP A 460 6.64 -32.15 -0.43
C ASP A 460 7.12 -30.97 0.43
N VAL A 461 6.19 -30.34 1.15
CA VAL A 461 6.45 -29.21 2.05
C VAL A 461 5.79 -29.50 3.39
N GLY A 462 6.60 -29.55 4.45
CA GLY A 462 6.12 -29.88 5.79
C GLY A 462 6.69 -28.99 6.89
N ALA A 463 5.82 -28.65 7.83
CA ALA A 463 6.12 -27.88 9.04
C ALA A 463 6.17 -28.80 10.27
N LEU A 464 7.37 -29.26 10.62
CA LEU A 464 7.59 -30.20 11.72
C LEU A 464 7.26 -29.54 13.06
N GLY A 465 6.33 -30.14 13.82
CA GLY A 465 5.81 -29.56 15.06
C GLY A 465 4.43 -28.92 14.92
N SER A 466 4.00 -28.64 13.68
CA SER A 466 2.58 -28.46 13.37
C SER A 466 1.93 -29.83 13.16
N TYR A 467 0.76 -30.03 13.77
CA TYR A 467 0.01 -31.28 13.69
C TYR A 467 -1.29 -31.14 12.91
N SER A 468 -1.57 -29.96 12.35
CA SER A 468 -2.76 -29.68 11.56
C SER A 468 -2.36 -28.85 10.34
N LEU A 469 -3.04 -29.08 9.22
CA LEU A 469 -2.93 -28.19 8.06
C LEU A 469 -3.94 -27.06 8.23
N ARG A 470 -3.47 -25.85 8.49
CA ARG A 470 -4.36 -24.67 8.43
C ARG A 470 -4.52 -24.23 6.98
N ALA A 471 -5.71 -23.79 6.62
CA ALA A 471 -6.02 -23.40 5.24
C ALA A 471 -5.11 -22.28 4.72
N GLU A 472 -4.77 -21.30 5.58
CA GLU A 472 -3.86 -20.22 5.19
C GLU A 472 -2.44 -20.73 4.94
N GLU A 473 -1.91 -21.63 5.77
CA GLU A 473 -0.55 -22.17 5.61
C GLU A 473 -0.44 -23.11 4.41
N ALA A 474 -1.41 -24.00 4.21
CA ALA A 474 -1.47 -24.87 3.05
C ALA A 474 -1.46 -24.06 1.74
N ARG A 475 -2.14 -22.92 1.74
CA ARG A 475 -2.31 -22.05 0.58
C ARG A 475 -1.14 -21.08 0.36
N ARG A 476 -0.59 -20.47 1.41
CA ARG A 476 0.45 -19.43 1.31
C ARG A 476 1.87 -20.00 1.47
N LEU A 477 2.05 -20.98 2.33
CA LEU A 477 3.35 -21.63 2.56
C LEU A 477 3.51 -22.95 1.79
N GLY A 478 2.42 -23.45 1.18
CA GLY A 478 2.43 -24.65 0.36
C GLY A 478 2.45 -25.96 1.14
N HIS A 479 2.11 -25.95 2.44
CA HIS A 479 2.12 -27.17 3.26
C HIS A 479 1.18 -28.23 2.68
N ASN A 480 1.71 -29.42 2.44
CA ASN A 480 0.97 -30.58 1.94
C ASN A 480 1.33 -31.89 2.65
N VAL A 481 2.21 -31.84 3.66
CA VAL A 481 2.56 -32.99 4.51
C VAL A 481 1.99 -32.83 5.91
N VAL A 482 1.26 -33.84 6.38
CA VAL A 482 0.67 -33.90 7.72
C VAL A 482 1.45 -34.86 8.61
N PHE A 483 1.92 -34.36 9.76
CA PHE A 483 2.59 -35.21 10.74
C PHE A 483 1.58 -35.87 11.68
N LEU A 484 1.55 -37.20 11.70
CA LEU A 484 0.65 -37.99 12.55
C LEU A 484 1.29 -38.24 13.92
N ARG A 485 0.51 -38.01 14.99
CA ARG A 485 0.98 -38.18 16.38
C ARG A 485 0.63 -39.56 16.91
N ILE A 486 1.65 -40.20 17.45
CA ILE A 486 1.67 -41.62 17.81
C ILE A 486 0.82 -42.05 19.04
N PRO A 487 0.54 -41.21 20.07
CA PRO A 487 -0.28 -41.67 21.20
C PRO A 487 -1.67 -42.16 20.81
N SER A 488 -2.15 -41.75 19.64
CA SER A 488 -3.49 -42.09 19.17
C SER A 488 -3.66 -43.54 18.72
N VAL A 489 -2.59 -44.25 18.33
CA VAL A 489 -2.71 -45.58 17.68
C VAL A 489 -1.66 -46.59 18.16
N PHE A 490 -1.08 -46.40 19.35
CA PHE A 490 -0.21 -47.43 19.95
C PHE A 490 -1.04 -48.52 20.63
N PRO A 491 -0.72 -49.81 20.40
CA PRO A 491 -1.37 -50.90 21.10
C PRO A 491 -0.76 -51.07 22.49
N ASN A 492 -1.57 -51.51 23.44
CA ASN A 492 -1.03 -52.28 24.55
C ASN A 492 -0.62 -53.65 24.02
N ILE A 493 0.50 -54.16 24.51
CA ILE A 493 1.03 -55.48 24.13
C ILE A 493 0.98 -56.33 25.40
N ASP A 494 0.30 -57.48 25.33
CA ASP A 494 0.25 -58.39 26.47
C ASP A 494 1.58 -59.16 26.65
N GLY A 495 1.69 -59.93 27.74
CA GLY A 495 2.89 -60.73 28.02
C GLY A 495 3.22 -61.81 26.99
N ASN A 496 2.32 -62.10 26.04
CA ASN A 496 2.55 -63.05 24.94
C ASN A 496 2.95 -62.35 23.63
N GLY A 497 3.00 -61.02 23.60
CA GLY A 497 3.28 -60.24 22.39
C GLY A 497 2.06 -60.03 21.50
N VAL A 498 0.84 -60.23 22.00
CA VAL A 498 -0.38 -60.01 21.24
C VAL A 498 -0.84 -58.57 21.39
N LEU A 499 -1.23 -57.96 20.28
CA LEU A 499 -1.76 -56.60 20.24
C LEU A 499 -3.17 -56.57 20.82
N GLN A 500 -3.41 -55.69 21.79
CA GLN A 500 -4.77 -55.32 22.18
C GLN A 500 -5.41 -54.43 21.11
N ARG A 501 -6.75 -54.29 21.18
CA ARG A 501 -7.54 -53.51 20.21
C ARG A 501 -6.97 -52.10 20.01
N LEU A 502 -6.77 -51.74 18.75
CA LEU A 502 -6.38 -50.39 18.32
C LEU A 502 -7.61 -49.48 18.24
N ASP A 503 -7.45 -48.23 18.67
CA ASP A 503 -8.44 -47.16 18.50
C ASP A 503 -7.96 -46.19 17.43
N TYR A 504 -8.68 -46.10 16.32
CA TYR A 504 -8.31 -45.23 15.20
C TYR A 504 -9.07 -43.89 15.19
N THR A 505 -9.93 -43.63 16.18
CA THR A 505 -10.86 -42.48 16.18
C THR A 505 -10.15 -41.13 15.96
N HIS A 506 -8.99 -40.92 16.59
CA HIS A 506 -8.22 -39.70 16.43
C HIS A 506 -7.46 -39.65 15.09
N LEU A 507 -6.98 -40.80 14.60
CA LEU A 507 -6.33 -40.91 13.30
C LEU A 507 -7.31 -40.55 12.18
N ASP A 508 -8.50 -41.13 12.18
CA ASP A 508 -9.54 -40.94 11.15
C ASP A 508 -10.00 -39.49 11.10
N ARG A 509 -10.24 -38.90 12.27
CA ARG A 509 -10.56 -37.47 12.38
C ARG A 509 -9.49 -36.62 11.74
N LYS A 510 -8.22 -36.88 12.07
CA LYS A 510 -7.10 -36.08 11.56
C LYS A 510 -6.92 -36.21 10.05
N ILE A 511 -7.10 -37.41 9.50
CA ILE A 511 -7.05 -37.64 8.05
C ILE A 511 -8.16 -36.86 7.35
N ARG A 512 -9.39 -36.96 7.86
CA ARG A 512 -10.54 -36.23 7.31
C ARG A 512 -10.33 -34.72 7.35
N ASP A 513 -9.92 -34.19 8.50
CA ASP A 513 -9.75 -32.75 8.71
C ASP A 513 -8.61 -32.21 7.82
N ALA A 514 -7.51 -32.96 7.65
CA ALA A 514 -6.44 -32.61 6.73
C ALA A 514 -6.91 -32.59 5.26
N ARG A 515 -7.68 -33.60 4.84
CA ARG A 515 -8.20 -33.71 3.47
C ARG A 515 -9.22 -32.64 3.12
N ALA A 516 -9.96 -32.12 4.12
CA ALA A 516 -10.83 -30.97 3.93
C ALA A 516 -10.04 -29.71 3.51
N VAL A 517 -8.76 -29.62 3.89
CA VAL A 517 -7.87 -28.51 3.53
C VAL A 517 -7.04 -28.82 2.28
N VAL A 518 -6.46 -30.01 2.22
CA VAL A 518 -5.55 -30.48 1.17
C VAL A 518 -5.94 -31.91 0.79
N PRO A 519 -6.79 -32.10 -0.24
CA PRO A 519 -7.38 -33.42 -0.56
C PRO A 519 -6.36 -34.56 -0.80
N ASP A 520 -5.23 -34.21 -1.37
CA ASP A 520 -4.11 -35.05 -1.82
C ASP A 520 -2.87 -34.92 -0.91
N CYS A 521 -3.04 -34.60 0.38
CA CYS A 521 -1.92 -34.48 1.31
C CYS A 521 -1.20 -35.81 1.57
N THR A 522 0.11 -35.74 1.81
CA THR A 522 0.93 -36.86 2.29
C THR A 522 0.87 -36.92 3.82
N PHE A 523 0.75 -38.11 4.39
CA PHE A 523 0.81 -38.35 5.83
C PHE A 523 2.16 -38.95 6.22
N MET A 524 2.76 -38.42 7.30
CA MET A 524 4.00 -38.96 7.85
C MET A 524 3.83 -39.25 9.33
N MET A 525 4.03 -40.51 9.73
CA MET A 525 4.12 -40.89 11.12
C MET A 525 5.57 -40.77 11.60
N ILE A 526 5.82 -39.85 12.53
CA ILE A 526 7.17 -39.37 12.89
C ILE A 526 7.44 -39.36 14.40
N PHE A 527 8.71 -39.19 14.78
CA PHE A 527 9.32 -39.19 16.11
C PHE A 527 9.69 -40.58 16.62
N SER A 528 10.52 -41.29 15.87
CA SER A 528 11.09 -42.60 16.23
C SER A 528 10.05 -43.66 16.56
N ILE A 529 9.16 -43.96 15.62
CA ILE A 529 7.99 -44.82 15.85
C ILE A 529 8.37 -46.21 16.33
N GLY A 530 9.37 -46.83 15.68
CA GLY A 530 9.83 -48.16 16.04
C GLY A 530 10.47 -48.20 17.43
N ILE A 531 11.27 -47.19 17.79
CA ILE A 531 11.89 -47.10 19.13
C ILE A 531 10.82 -46.89 20.20
N ARG A 532 9.81 -46.07 19.94
CA ARG A 532 8.69 -45.88 20.87
C ARG A 532 7.84 -47.13 21.02
N PHE A 533 7.64 -47.90 19.95
CA PHE A 533 6.97 -49.19 20.01
C PHE A 533 7.71 -50.15 20.95
N ILE A 534 9.04 -50.25 20.83
CA ILE A 534 9.88 -51.00 21.78
C ILE A 534 9.67 -50.49 23.22
N ASN A 535 9.65 -49.18 23.44
CA ASN A 535 9.45 -48.62 24.78
C ASN A 535 8.07 -48.92 25.37
N VAL A 536 7.03 -49.06 24.53
CA VAL A 536 5.70 -49.52 24.97
C VAL A 536 5.77 -50.99 25.39
N ALA A 537 6.38 -51.86 24.59
CA ALA A 537 6.56 -53.27 24.92
C ALA A 537 7.39 -53.50 26.19
N ASN A 538 8.47 -52.73 26.37
CA ASN A 538 9.33 -52.80 27.55
C ASN A 538 8.53 -52.55 28.84
N ARG A 539 7.55 -51.63 28.80
CA ARG A 539 6.66 -51.36 29.95
C ARG A 539 5.71 -52.53 30.24
N GLY A 540 5.40 -53.35 29.24
CA GLY A 540 4.67 -54.61 29.35
C GLY A 540 5.55 -55.83 29.67
N GLY A 541 6.86 -55.64 29.90
CA GLY A 541 7.79 -56.71 30.28
C GLY A 541 8.44 -57.48 29.13
N ILE A 542 8.24 -57.06 27.87
CA ILE A 542 8.87 -57.67 26.69
C ILE A 542 9.96 -56.73 26.17
N THR A 543 11.22 -57.19 26.17
CA THR A 543 12.37 -56.37 25.78
C THR A 543 12.93 -56.74 24.41
N TRP A 544 13.49 -55.76 23.71
CA TRP A 544 14.21 -56.03 22.45
C TRP A 544 15.49 -56.84 22.71
N PRO A 545 15.82 -57.89 21.93
CA PRO A 545 15.24 -58.32 20.65
C PRO A 545 14.31 -59.57 20.72
N ASP A 546 13.37 -59.65 21.66
CA ASP A 546 12.43 -60.78 21.80
C ASP A 546 11.60 -61.04 20.51
N ALA A 547 11.44 -62.31 20.12
CA ALA A 547 10.69 -62.71 18.92
C ALA A 547 9.19 -62.32 18.98
N ARG A 548 8.60 -62.30 20.18
CA ARG A 548 7.23 -61.84 20.42
C ARG A 548 7.08 -60.37 20.08
N LEU A 549 8.07 -59.55 20.45
CA LEU A 549 8.08 -58.13 20.15
C LEU A 549 8.24 -57.87 18.64
N LYS A 550 9.09 -58.64 17.96
CA LYS A 550 9.24 -58.54 16.49
C LYS A 550 7.94 -58.88 15.77
N SER A 551 7.26 -59.94 16.20
CA SER A 551 5.96 -60.33 15.65
C SER A 551 4.88 -59.28 15.92
N ALA A 552 4.86 -58.70 17.14
CA ALA A 552 3.96 -57.62 17.51
C ALA A 552 4.17 -56.37 16.63
N TRP A 553 5.43 -56.01 16.34
CA TRP A 553 5.76 -54.90 15.46
C TRP A 553 5.20 -55.11 14.05
N GLN A 554 5.42 -56.30 13.47
CA GLN A 554 4.89 -56.65 12.15
C GLN A 554 3.37 -56.58 12.11
N ALA A 555 2.70 -57.18 13.10
CA ALA A 555 1.25 -57.16 13.22
C ALA A 555 0.72 -55.72 13.34
N TRP A 556 1.41 -54.85 14.07
CA TRP A 556 0.98 -53.47 14.28
C TRP A 556 1.14 -52.64 13.02
N VAL A 557 2.31 -52.73 12.35
CA VAL A 557 2.56 -52.05 11.07
C VAL A 557 1.50 -52.46 10.05
N LYS A 558 1.21 -53.75 9.93
CA LYS A 558 0.17 -54.26 9.04
C LYS A 558 -1.21 -53.69 9.38
N ALA A 559 -1.62 -53.77 10.66
CA ALA A 559 -2.93 -53.29 11.09
C ALA A 559 -3.12 -51.78 10.89
N VAL A 560 -2.07 -50.97 11.03
CA VAL A 560 -2.13 -49.53 10.75
C VAL A 560 -2.24 -49.27 9.26
N CYS A 561 -1.44 -49.93 8.42
CA CYS A 561 -1.47 -49.72 6.97
C CYS A 561 -2.80 -50.20 6.36
N ASP A 562 -3.29 -51.37 6.76
CA ASP A 562 -4.60 -51.89 6.34
C ASP A 562 -5.71 -50.87 6.67
N HIS A 563 -5.70 -50.31 7.88
CA HIS A 563 -6.70 -49.31 8.28
C HIS A 563 -6.59 -48.02 7.49
N LEU A 564 -5.37 -47.51 7.25
CA LEU A 564 -5.13 -46.32 6.43
C LEU A 564 -5.76 -46.46 5.02
N VAL A 565 -5.60 -47.62 4.39
CA VAL A 565 -6.24 -47.91 3.09
C VAL A 565 -7.77 -47.88 3.19
N THR A 566 -8.36 -48.40 4.27
CA THR A 566 -9.83 -48.36 4.45
C THR A 566 -10.39 -46.95 4.59
N VAL A 567 -9.61 -46.01 5.11
CA VAL A 567 -9.96 -44.58 5.17
C VAL A 567 -9.41 -43.79 3.98
N GLY A 568 -8.97 -44.51 2.95
CA GLY A 568 -8.60 -44.03 1.64
C GLY A 568 -7.20 -43.41 1.55
N VAL A 569 -6.29 -43.68 2.48
CA VAL A 569 -4.87 -43.26 2.42
C VAL A 569 -4.05 -44.40 1.82
N ASP A 570 -3.59 -44.20 0.60
CA ASP A 570 -2.78 -45.19 -0.11
C ASP A 570 -1.34 -45.25 0.45
N HIS A 571 -0.64 -46.36 0.21
CA HIS A 571 0.73 -46.57 0.70
C HIS A 571 1.73 -45.53 0.17
N ASP A 572 1.48 -44.93 -0.99
CA ASP A 572 2.33 -43.88 -1.56
C ASP A 572 2.14 -42.53 -0.87
N GLN A 573 0.97 -42.30 -0.26
CA GLN A 573 0.63 -41.13 0.54
C GLN A 573 1.05 -41.27 2.01
N PHE A 574 1.62 -42.41 2.43
CA PHE A 574 2.01 -42.65 3.82
C PHE A 574 3.51 -42.93 3.99
N LEU A 575 4.13 -42.23 4.94
CA LEU A 575 5.53 -42.38 5.32
C LEU A 575 5.64 -42.77 6.79
N LEU A 576 6.42 -43.81 7.10
CA LEU A 576 6.70 -44.24 8.47
C LEU A 576 8.17 -43.98 8.86
N GLN A 577 8.40 -43.19 9.91
CA GLN A 577 9.73 -43.01 10.48
C GLN A 577 10.02 -44.01 11.60
N VAL A 578 10.89 -44.98 11.34
CA VAL A 578 11.27 -45.97 12.36
C VAL A 578 12.09 -45.34 13.50
N VAL A 579 13.04 -44.48 13.15
CA VAL A 579 13.93 -43.77 14.08
C VAL A 579 14.20 -42.36 13.55
N ASP A 580 14.34 -41.40 14.46
CA ASP A 580 14.73 -40.02 14.20
C ASP A 580 16.20 -39.83 14.56
N GLU A 581 17.00 -39.27 13.64
CA GLU A 581 18.40 -38.90 13.87
C GLU A 581 19.27 -39.97 14.57
N PRO A 582 19.30 -41.24 14.09
CA PRO A 582 19.91 -42.34 14.83
C PRO A 582 21.43 -42.21 14.95
N GLY A 583 21.95 -42.50 16.14
CA GLY A 583 23.37 -42.84 16.30
C GLY A 583 23.70 -44.25 15.77
N PRO A 584 24.99 -44.63 15.63
CA PRO A 584 25.39 -45.93 15.06
C PRO A 584 24.74 -47.15 15.72
N ALA A 585 24.58 -47.16 17.05
CA ALA A 585 23.96 -48.27 17.78
C ALA A 585 22.44 -48.35 17.58
N GLU A 586 21.77 -47.22 17.35
CA GLU A 586 20.34 -47.18 17.05
C GLU A 586 20.07 -47.56 15.59
N ALA A 587 20.98 -47.23 14.68
CA ALA A 587 20.88 -47.58 13.26
C ALA A 587 20.76 -49.10 13.04
N ILE A 588 21.46 -49.93 13.81
CA ILE A 588 21.36 -51.41 13.73
C ILE A 588 19.93 -51.87 14.07
N LYS A 589 19.41 -51.40 15.21
CA LYS A 589 18.05 -51.75 15.68
C LYS A 589 16.99 -51.23 14.71
N ALA A 590 17.18 -50.02 14.19
CA ALA A 590 16.29 -49.43 13.21
C ALA A 590 16.30 -50.20 11.89
N ALA A 591 17.45 -50.63 11.38
CA ALA A 591 17.56 -51.44 10.18
C ALA A 591 16.77 -52.76 10.30
N GLU A 592 16.84 -53.42 11.46
CA GLU A 592 16.05 -54.63 11.70
C GLU A 592 14.54 -54.35 11.73
N LEU A 593 14.11 -53.28 12.40
CA LEU A 593 12.71 -52.85 12.43
C LEU A 593 12.18 -52.46 11.03
N GLN A 594 13.00 -51.80 10.21
CA GLN A 594 12.69 -51.45 8.82
C GLN A 594 12.46 -52.71 7.98
N ARG A 595 13.37 -53.70 8.08
CA ARG A 595 13.22 -54.99 7.40
C ARG A 595 11.91 -55.68 7.81
N LEU A 596 11.65 -55.79 9.11
CA LEU A 596 10.42 -56.40 9.63
C LEU A 596 9.16 -55.67 9.14
N ALA A 597 9.18 -54.33 9.09
CA ALA A 597 8.07 -53.53 8.60
C ALA A 597 7.81 -53.79 7.10
N LYS A 598 8.85 -53.84 6.28
CA LYS A 598 8.76 -54.18 4.85
C LYS A 598 8.32 -55.62 4.60
N GLU A 599 8.68 -56.56 5.47
CA GLU A 599 8.18 -57.93 5.39
C GLU A 599 6.68 -58.02 5.69
N ALA A 600 6.19 -57.19 6.61
CA ALA A 600 4.76 -57.12 6.92
C ALA A 600 3.96 -56.40 5.83
N VAL A 601 4.51 -55.31 5.29
CA VAL A 601 3.88 -54.46 4.27
C VAL A 601 4.95 -54.02 3.24
N PRO A 602 5.14 -54.77 2.13
CA PRO A 602 6.20 -54.48 1.16
C PRO A 602 6.12 -53.08 0.52
N GLU A 603 4.91 -52.56 0.34
CA GLU A 603 4.64 -51.26 -0.29
C GLU A 603 4.84 -50.06 0.65
N LEU A 604 4.98 -50.30 1.95
CA LEU A 604 5.15 -49.24 2.96
C LEU A 604 6.40 -48.42 2.67
N ARG A 605 6.28 -47.09 2.66
CA ARG A 605 7.43 -46.19 2.50
C ARG A 605 8.02 -45.80 3.85
N LEU A 606 9.33 -45.97 3.99
CA LEU A 606 10.08 -45.68 5.21
C LEU A 606 10.84 -44.36 5.09
N ALA A 607 10.80 -43.55 6.15
CA ALA A 607 11.43 -42.24 6.17
C ALA A 607 12.39 -42.04 7.35
N SER A 608 13.37 -41.13 7.20
CA SER A 608 14.16 -40.63 8.31
C SER A 608 14.70 -39.23 8.05
N PHE A 609 14.83 -38.42 9.09
CA PHE A 609 15.59 -37.18 9.08
C PHE A 609 16.97 -37.43 9.67
N LEU A 610 17.99 -36.79 9.12
CA LEU A 610 19.39 -37.06 9.44
C LEU A 610 20.14 -35.78 9.83
N THR A 611 20.70 -35.73 11.04
CA THR A 611 21.63 -34.67 11.48
C THR A 611 23.09 -34.93 11.10
N GLY A 612 23.40 -36.14 10.62
CA GLY A 612 24.71 -36.52 10.12
C GLY A 612 24.62 -37.40 8.87
N PHE A 613 25.69 -37.37 8.06
CA PHE A 613 25.84 -38.24 6.89
C PHE A 613 27.21 -38.93 6.97
N ASN A 614 27.18 -40.23 7.21
CA ASN A 614 28.37 -41.08 7.23
C ASN A 614 28.02 -42.41 6.53
N PRO A 615 28.20 -42.50 5.20
CA PRO A 615 27.87 -43.70 4.43
C PRO A 615 28.90 -44.83 4.61
N ASP A 616 30.10 -44.54 5.11
CA ASP A 616 31.20 -45.50 5.19
C ASP A 616 31.15 -46.39 6.43
N HIS A 617 30.28 -46.05 7.39
CA HIS A 617 30.07 -46.84 8.59
C HIS A 617 29.01 -47.93 8.30
N GLU A 618 29.39 -49.20 8.44
CA GLU A 618 28.56 -50.36 8.04
C GLU A 618 27.12 -50.33 8.59
N HIS A 619 26.98 -49.99 9.88
CA HIS A 619 25.69 -49.95 10.56
C HIS A 619 24.75 -48.82 10.06
N THR A 620 25.30 -47.69 9.60
CA THR A 620 24.49 -46.61 9.01
C THR A 620 24.16 -46.91 7.56
N ALA A 621 25.04 -47.58 6.81
CA ALA A 621 24.77 -48.01 5.43
C ALA A 621 23.56 -48.95 5.35
N THR A 622 23.49 -49.98 6.20
CA THR A 622 22.35 -50.93 6.22
C THR A 622 21.03 -50.22 6.55
N PHE A 623 21.06 -49.27 7.48
CA PHE A 623 19.90 -48.43 7.80
C PHE A 623 19.47 -47.53 6.63
N TYR A 624 20.42 -46.94 5.92
CA TYR A 624 20.15 -46.11 4.75
C TYR A 624 19.52 -46.89 3.59
N ASP A 625 19.93 -48.15 3.38
CA ASP A 625 19.38 -48.99 2.32
C ASP A 625 17.89 -49.32 2.56
N GLY A 626 17.46 -49.40 3.81
CA GLY A 626 16.06 -49.65 4.21
C GLY A 626 15.11 -48.45 4.07
N LEU A 627 15.61 -47.25 3.81
CA LEU A 627 14.80 -46.03 3.65
C LEU A 627 14.26 -45.89 2.23
N ASP A 628 13.13 -45.19 2.05
CA ASP A 628 12.61 -44.75 0.75
C ASP A 628 12.66 -43.23 0.59
N TYR A 629 12.55 -42.52 1.72
CA TYR A 629 12.52 -41.06 1.81
C TYR A 629 13.49 -40.56 2.89
N VAL A 630 14.37 -39.62 2.55
CA VAL A 630 15.39 -39.14 3.49
C VAL A 630 15.38 -37.61 3.53
N GLY A 631 15.35 -37.03 4.73
CA GLY A 631 15.46 -35.59 4.95
C GLY A 631 16.72 -35.21 5.73
N PRO A 632 17.91 -35.09 5.09
CA PRO A 632 19.10 -34.64 5.77
C PRO A 632 19.04 -33.15 6.10
N ILE A 633 19.73 -32.74 7.17
CA ILE A 633 19.86 -31.33 7.53
C ILE A 633 20.57 -30.52 6.43
N VAL A 634 20.31 -29.22 6.33
CA VAL A 634 20.95 -28.31 5.35
C VAL A 634 22.46 -28.49 5.29
N LYS A 635 23.13 -28.66 6.44
CA LYS A 635 24.58 -28.90 6.52
C LYS A 635 25.04 -30.11 5.70
N ALA A 636 24.28 -31.20 5.70
CA ALA A 636 24.58 -32.41 4.93
C ALA A 636 24.28 -32.24 3.44
N ILE A 637 23.27 -31.44 3.10
CA ILE A 637 22.84 -31.17 1.70
C ILE A 637 23.70 -30.11 1.01
N ARG A 638 24.45 -29.27 1.73
CA ARG A 638 25.31 -28.24 1.12
C ARG A 638 26.25 -28.80 0.06
N ASN A 639 26.84 -29.97 0.33
CA ASN A 639 27.53 -30.74 -0.69
C ASN A 639 26.54 -31.74 -1.32
N SER A 640 26.49 -31.77 -2.64
CA SER A 640 25.68 -32.71 -3.42
C SER A 640 25.98 -34.18 -3.13
N THR A 641 27.11 -34.54 -2.48
CA THR A 641 27.48 -35.93 -2.15
C THR A 641 26.37 -36.69 -1.42
N CYS A 642 25.74 -36.08 -0.40
CA CYS A 642 24.67 -36.74 0.35
C CYS A 642 23.45 -37.02 -0.54
N ALA A 643 22.99 -36.01 -1.28
CA ALA A 643 21.86 -36.16 -2.20
C ALA A 643 22.16 -37.15 -3.34
N ALA A 644 23.37 -37.12 -3.89
CA ALA A 644 23.82 -38.03 -4.94
C ALA A 644 23.89 -39.48 -4.43
N TYR A 645 24.38 -39.71 -3.22
CA TYR A 645 24.47 -41.04 -2.59
C TYR A 645 23.10 -41.72 -2.50
N PHE A 646 22.09 -41.01 -2.00
CA PHE A 646 20.74 -41.53 -1.85
C PHE A 646 20.00 -41.65 -3.19
N ARG A 647 20.19 -40.68 -4.11
CA ARG A 647 19.60 -40.75 -5.44
C ARG A 647 20.10 -41.93 -6.26
N ALA A 648 21.40 -42.22 -6.19
CA ALA A 648 22.00 -43.39 -6.85
C ALA A 648 21.39 -44.73 -6.37
N ARG A 649 20.74 -44.74 -5.19
CA ARG A 649 20.02 -45.87 -4.61
C ARG A 649 18.50 -45.80 -4.82
N GLY A 650 18.03 -44.91 -5.70
CA GLY A 650 16.61 -44.74 -6.01
C GLY A 650 15.78 -44.11 -4.89
N LYS A 651 16.43 -43.47 -3.90
CA LYS A 651 15.72 -42.88 -2.75
C LYS A 651 15.28 -41.44 -3.06
N ARG A 652 14.14 -41.03 -2.51
CA ARG A 652 13.69 -39.63 -2.54
C ARG A 652 14.43 -38.85 -1.45
N VAL A 653 15.03 -37.71 -1.81
CA VAL A 653 15.84 -36.90 -0.89
C VAL A 653 15.19 -35.53 -0.75
N ALA A 654 14.89 -35.12 0.47
CA ALA A 654 14.45 -33.78 0.83
C ALA A 654 15.57 -33.00 1.53
N VAL A 655 15.27 -31.78 1.97
CA VAL A 655 16.11 -31.03 2.90
C VAL A 655 15.31 -30.62 4.13
N TYR A 656 15.94 -30.63 5.28
CA TYR A 656 15.35 -30.19 6.54
C TYR A 656 16.30 -29.26 7.29
N ASP A 657 15.78 -28.46 8.21
CA ASP A 657 16.62 -27.94 9.29
C ASP A 657 15.81 -27.63 10.55
N CYS A 658 16.52 -27.59 11.69
CA CYS A 658 16.03 -27.07 12.96
C CYS A 658 17.12 -26.24 13.64
N CYS A 659 16.70 -25.23 14.41
CA CYS A 659 17.59 -24.46 15.26
C CYS A 659 16.94 -24.28 16.64
N GLU A 660 17.74 -24.09 17.68
CA GLU A 660 17.18 -23.85 19.02
C GLU A 660 16.66 -22.42 19.19
N THR A 661 17.20 -21.46 18.43
CA THR A 661 17.03 -20.02 18.67
C THR A 661 16.49 -19.31 17.43
N SER A 662 15.17 -19.12 17.36
CA SER A 662 14.48 -18.61 16.18
C SER A 662 14.68 -17.11 15.93
N GLU A 663 14.81 -16.32 17.00
CA GLU A 663 14.99 -14.86 16.95
C GLU A 663 16.33 -14.42 16.33
N THR A 664 17.34 -15.30 16.31
CA THR A 664 18.65 -15.01 15.70
C THR A 664 18.79 -15.53 14.27
N LEU A 665 17.76 -16.17 13.73
CA LEU A 665 17.82 -16.71 12.38
C LEU A 665 17.71 -15.57 11.37
N ASN A 666 18.60 -15.59 10.37
CA ASN A 666 18.43 -14.74 9.21
C ASN A 666 17.29 -15.33 8.34
N PRO A 667 16.19 -14.60 8.10
CA PRO A 667 15.03 -15.16 7.39
C PRO A 667 15.35 -15.65 5.97
N ILE A 668 16.23 -14.94 5.25
CA ILE A 668 16.63 -15.29 3.89
C ILE A 668 17.48 -16.56 3.90
N SER A 669 18.56 -16.56 4.70
CA SER A 669 19.52 -17.68 4.78
C SER A 669 18.84 -18.99 5.17
N TYR A 670 17.97 -18.94 6.17
CA TYR A 670 17.33 -20.12 6.74
C TYR A 670 16.09 -20.57 5.95
N TYR A 671 15.13 -19.67 5.70
CA TYR A 671 13.83 -20.08 5.14
C TYR A 671 13.76 -19.88 3.62
N ARG A 672 14.08 -18.68 3.11
CA ARG A 672 13.90 -18.38 1.69
C ARG A 672 14.82 -19.22 0.80
N LEU A 673 16.04 -19.52 1.22
CA LEU A 673 16.99 -20.34 0.43
C LEU A 673 16.70 -21.84 0.45
N MET A 674 15.89 -22.38 1.35
CA MET A 674 15.58 -23.82 1.37
C MET A 674 14.95 -24.29 0.04
N PRO A 675 13.88 -23.65 -0.49
CA PRO A 675 13.32 -24.01 -1.80
C PRO A 675 14.31 -23.86 -2.97
N TRP A 676 15.23 -22.89 -2.91
CA TRP A 676 16.29 -22.75 -3.91
C TRP A 676 17.28 -23.92 -3.88
N ARG A 677 17.59 -24.49 -2.70
CA ARG A 677 18.38 -25.74 -2.60
C ARG A 677 17.62 -26.92 -3.20
N VAL A 678 16.32 -27.01 -2.94
CA VAL A 678 15.46 -28.05 -3.50
C VAL A 678 15.44 -27.96 -5.02
N TRP A 679 15.33 -26.76 -5.58
CA TRP A 679 15.42 -26.56 -7.03
C TRP A 679 16.79 -26.94 -7.58
N HIS A 680 17.87 -26.37 -7.03
CA HIS A 680 19.24 -26.56 -7.53
C HIS A 680 19.66 -28.02 -7.57
N GLN A 681 19.26 -28.81 -6.57
CA GLN A 681 19.66 -30.20 -6.44
C GLN A 681 18.56 -31.19 -6.85
N ALA A 682 17.42 -30.73 -7.37
CA ALA A 682 16.25 -31.58 -7.68
C ALA A 682 15.87 -32.50 -6.50
N LEU A 683 15.64 -31.90 -5.33
CA LEU A 683 15.18 -32.59 -4.13
C LEU A 683 13.65 -32.78 -4.16
N ALA A 684 13.15 -33.73 -3.39
CA ALA A 684 11.75 -34.13 -3.30
C ALA A 684 10.89 -33.17 -2.46
N GLY A 685 11.51 -32.33 -1.62
CA GLY A 685 10.80 -31.46 -0.71
C GLY A 685 11.69 -30.69 0.26
N TRP A 686 11.09 -29.78 1.02
CA TRP A 686 11.73 -29.09 2.13
C TRP A 686 10.88 -29.12 3.40
N TYR A 687 11.56 -29.18 4.54
CA TYR A 687 10.96 -29.22 5.86
C TYR A 687 11.64 -28.23 6.79
N TYR A 688 10.89 -27.71 7.75
CA TYR A 688 11.42 -26.85 8.80
C TYR A 688 10.66 -27.10 10.10
N TRP A 689 11.30 -26.77 11.22
CA TRP A 689 10.60 -26.76 12.49
C TRP A 689 9.64 -25.57 12.56
N TYR A 690 8.44 -25.82 13.06
CA TYR A 690 7.33 -24.88 13.18
C TYR A 690 6.60 -25.13 14.49
N ARG A 691 6.44 -24.09 15.32
CA ARG A 691 5.59 -24.13 16.51
C ARG A 691 4.79 -22.83 16.61
N ASP A 692 3.71 -22.84 17.36
CA ASP A 692 3.08 -21.59 17.78
C ASP A 692 3.76 -21.10 19.07
N ASP A 693 4.09 -19.81 19.12
CA ASP A 693 4.69 -19.24 20.33
C ASP A 693 3.61 -19.20 21.41
N ARG A 694 3.93 -19.75 22.58
CA ARG A 694 3.06 -19.69 23.75
C ARG A 694 3.41 -18.50 24.64
N ASN A 695 4.40 -17.70 24.26
CA ASN A 695 4.86 -16.59 25.06
C ASN A 695 3.91 -15.38 24.95
N PRO A 696 3.33 -14.93 26.08
CA PRO A 696 2.33 -13.87 26.10
C PRO A 696 2.83 -12.48 25.66
N ASN A 697 4.13 -12.20 25.66
CA ASN A 697 4.63 -10.81 25.68
C ASN A 697 5.33 -10.34 24.39
N TRP A 698 5.32 -11.14 23.32
CA TRP A 698 6.19 -11.03 22.11
C TRP A 698 7.70 -10.98 22.41
N SER A 699 8.10 -10.73 23.66
CA SER A 699 9.43 -10.90 24.17
C SER A 699 9.70 -12.38 24.33
N CYS A 700 10.89 -12.79 23.91
CA CYS A 700 11.35 -14.16 24.00
C CYS A 700 10.60 -15.18 23.13
N ALA A 701 10.78 -15.11 21.80
CA ALA A 701 10.38 -16.17 20.89
C ALA A 701 11.17 -17.44 21.23
N LYS A 702 10.61 -18.27 22.12
CA LYS A 702 11.28 -19.47 22.63
C LYS A 702 10.98 -20.60 21.66
N TYR A 703 12.03 -21.26 21.15
CA TYR A 703 11.93 -22.31 20.13
C TYR A 703 11.48 -21.77 18.75
N MET A 704 11.45 -22.64 17.72
CA MET A 704 11.17 -22.28 16.31
C MET A 704 9.74 -21.87 16.01
N SER A 705 9.17 -20.98 16.82
CA SER A 705 7.90 -20.37 16.49
C SER A 705 8.06 -19.33 15.40
N THR A 706 7.22 -19.35 14.36
CA THR A 706 7.17 -18.35 13.28
C THR A 706 5.90 -17.49 13.33
N VAL A 707 5.07 -17.67 14.36
CA VAL A 707 3.86 -16.87 14.59
C VAL A 707 3.73 -16.52 16.07
N TYR A 708 3.11 -15.38 16.35
CA TYR A 708 2.88 -14.85 17.69
C TYR A 708 1.37 -14.80 18.00
N PRO A 709 0.94 -15.02 19.24
CA PRO A 709 -0.48 -14.93 19.60
C PRO A 709 -0.99 -13.47 19.56
N VAL A 710 -2.26 -13.26 19.16
CA VAL A 710 -2.95 -11.95 19.21
C VAL A 710 -3.61 -11.74 20.59
N ARG A 711 -3.70 -10.48 21.02
CA ARG A 711 -4.38 -10.04 22.26
C ARG A 711 -5.28 -8.84 21.97
N GLU A 712 -6.45 -8.76 22.62
CA GLU A 712 -7.24 -7.53 22.72
C GLU A 712 -6.85 -6.73 23.98
N GLY A 713 -6.89 -5.40 23.86
CA GLY A 713 -6.81 -4.48 25.00
C GLY A 713 -5.39 -4.10 25.44
N ASN A 714 -5.30 -2.92 26.02
CA ASN A 714 -4.13 -2.17 26.50
C ASN A 714 -2.87 -2.97 26.87
N SER A 715 -1.72 -2.35 26.60
CA SER A 715 -0.31 -2.77 26.79
C SER A 715 0.12 -3.30 28.18
N ASP A 716 -0.81 -3.62 29.07
CA ASP A 716 -0.53 -4.06 30.42
C ASP A 716 -0.70 -5.57 30.54
N PHE A 717 0.30 -6.32 30.06
CA PHE A 717 0.83 -7.65 30.44
C PHE A 717 -0.05 -8.71 31.17
N THR A 718 -1.37 -8.62 31.18
CA THR A 718 -2.27 -9.38 32.07
C THR A 718 -3.52 -9.95 31.42
N SER A 719 -3.81 -9.64 30.15
CA SER A 719 -4.98 -10.20 29.46
C SER A 719 -4.74 -11.63 28.93
N THR A 720 -5.80 -12.44 29.02
CA THR A 720 -5.87 -13.83 28.56
C THR A 720 -5.75 -13.87 27.03
N PRO A 721 -4.98 -14.81 26.44
CA PRO A 721 -4.89 -14.93 24.98
C PRO A 721 -6.28 -15.16 24.38
N LEU A 722 -6.61 -14.44 23.31
CA LEU A 722 -7.78 -14.76 22.50
C LEU A 722 -7.41 -15.99 21.64
N TRP A 723 -8.04 -17.13 21.94
CA TRP A 723 -7.93 -18.34 21.12
C TRP A 723 -9.16 -18.42 20.22
N PRO A 724 -9.05 -17.94 18.98
CA PRO A 724 -9.36 -18.82 17.85
C PRO A 724 -8.15 -18.99 16.90
N GLU A 725 -8.23 -20.00 16.03
CA GLU A 725 -7.18 -20.40 15.06
C GLU A 725 -6.82 -19.30 14.03
N ASP A 726 -7.57 -18.19 14.00
CA ASP A 726 -7.48 -17.10 13.02
C ASP A 726 -6.85 -15.79 13.56
N THR A 727 -6.40 -15.74 14.81
CA THR A 727 -5.83 -14.52 15.41
C THR A 727 -4.37 -14.71 15.84
N TYR A 728 -3.46 -14.72 14.86
CA TYR A 728 -2.01 -14.70 15.09
C TYR A 728 -1.32 -13.56 14.32
N VAL A 729 -0.20 -13.10 14.85
CA VAL A 729 0.73 -12.15 14.22
C VAL A 729 1.83 -12.96 13.53
N ILE A 730 2.02 -12.76 12.23
CA ILE A 730 3.09 -13.44 11.48
C ILE A 730 4.46 -12.87 11.84
N SER A 731 5.50 -13.67 11.67
CA SER A 731 6.89 -13.21 11.75
C SER A 731 7.46 -12.84 10.38
N ARG A 732 8.58 -12.13 10.36
CA ARG A 732 9.37 -11.88 9.15
C ARG A 732 9.89 -13.19 8.54
N ARG A 733 10.18 -14.18 9.40
CA ARG A 733 10.53 -15.55 8.99
C ARG A 733 9.40 -16.23 8.23
N TRP A 734 8.15 -16.04 8.66
CA TRP A 734 6.97 -16.52 7.94
C TRP A 734 6.87 -15.94 6.52
N LEU A 735 7.10 -14.63 6.35
CA LEU A 735 7.14 -14.02 5.01
C LEU A 735 8.29 -14.56 4.14
N ALA A 736 9.44 -14.90 4.75
CA ALA A 736 10.54 -15.50 4.02
C ALA A 736 10.23 -16.94 3.54
N MET A 737 9.43 -17.68 4.31
CA MET A 737 8.92 -19.00 3.93
C MET A 737 7.97 -18.89 2.73
N GLU A 738 7.01 -17.95 2.79
CA GLU A 738 6.11 -17.65 1.66
C GLU A 738 6.91 -17.23 0.42
N ALA A 739 7.86 -16.30 0.56
CA ALA A 739 8.69 -15.84 -0.55
C ALA A 739 9.48 -16.99 -1.21
N GLY A 740 10.10 -17.87 -0.41
CA GLY A 740 10.80 -19.04 -0.95
C GLY A 740 9.88 -20.02 -1.67
N HIS A 741 8.67 -20.24 -1.15
CA HIS A 741 7.66 -21.07 -1.80
C HIS A 741 7.20 -20.48 -3.15
N LEU A 742 6.97 -19.17 -3.20
CA LEU A 742 6.61 -18.44 -4.42
C LEU A 742 7.75 -18.44 -5.44
N ASP A 743 9.01 -18.27 -5.01
CA ASP A 743 10.20 -18.38 -5.87
C ASP A 743 10.24 -19.77 -6.54
N TYR A 744 9.97 -20.85 -5.79
CA TYR A 744 9.93 -22.21 -6.34
C TYR A 744 8.80 -22.40 -7.37
N LYS A 745 7.60 -21.89 -7.07
CA LYS A 745 6.46 -21.93 -8.01
C LYS A 745 6.77 -21.18 -9.30
N ALA A 746 7.42 -20.03 -9.20
CA ALA A 746 7.85 -19.24 -10.35
C ALA A 746 8.90 -19.98 -11.20
N LEU A 747 9.90 -20.61 -10.57
CA LEU A 747 10.88 -21.45 -11.27
C LEU A 747 10.23 -22.64 -11.98
N HIS A 748 9.29 -23.31 -11.30
CA HIS A 748 8.55 -24.43 -11.87
C HIS A 748 7.74 -24.01 -13.10
N LEU A 749 6.97 -22.93 -12.97
CA LEU A 749 6.17 -22.37 -14.04
C LEU A 749 7.04 -21.95 -15.24
N LEU A 750 8.16 -21.28 -14.98
CA LEU A 750 9.11 -20.87 -16.02
C LEU A 750 9.69 -22.06 -16.79
N ARG A 751 10.05 -23.16 -16.09
CA ARG A 751 10.51 -24.40 -16.73
C ARG A 751 9.41 -25.07 -17.57
N GLN A 752 8.17 -25.04 -17.09
CA GLN A 752 7.03 -25.57 -17.84
C GLN A 752 6.78 -24.75 -19.10
N ALA A 753 6.73 -23.42 -18.99
CA ALA A 753 6.57 -22.50 -20.11
C ALA A 753 7.66 -22.73 -21.17
N LEU A 754 8.94 -22.85 -20.77
CA LEU A 754 10.03 -23.16 -21.69
C LEU A 754 9.80 -24.49 -22.44
N THR A 755 9.37 -25.53 -21.73
CA THR A 755 9.13 -26.85 -22.31
C THR A 755 8.03 -26.81 -23.37
N GLU A 756 6.97 -26.04 -23.11
CA GLU A 756 5.86 -25.86 -24.06
C GLU A 756 6.29 -25.02 -25.27
N THR A 757 7.00 -23.91 -25.04
CA THR A 757 7.55 -23.06 -26.11
C THR A 757 8.48 -23.84 -27.04
N ASP A 758 9.33 -24.73 -26.51
CA ASP A 758 10.21 -25.59 -27.32
C ASP A 758 9.46 -26.51 -28.29
N THR A 759 8.18 -26.78 -28.01
CA THR A 759 7.32 -27.62 -28.87
C THR A 759 6.37 -26.82 -29.75
N ALA A 760 6.25 -25.51 -29.56
CA ALA A 760 5.27 -24.66 -30.24
C ALA A 760 5.83 -24.04 -31.54
N PRO A 761 5.05 -23.99 -32.64
CA PRO A 761 5.43 -23.25 -33.85
C PRO A 761 5.47 -21.74 -33.57
N GLY A 762 6.52 -21.03 -34.01
CA GLY A 762 6.64 -19.57 -33.85
C GLY A 762 7.15 -19.11 -32.48
N ALA A 763 7.77 -20.00 -31.71
CA ALA A 763 8.39 -19.72 -30.42
C ALA A 763 9.42 -18.58 -30.46
N ASP A 764 9.42 -17.72 -29.44
CA ASP A 764 10.48 -16.73 -29.24
C ASP A 764 11.79 -17.42 -28.78
N ALA A 765 12.65 -17.71 -29.76
CA ALA A 765 13.95 -18.34 -29.52
C ALA A 765 14.86 -17.53 -28.59
N THR A 766 14.72 -16.20 -28.56
CA THR A 766 15.52 -15.32 -27.69
C THR A 766 15.07 -15.46 -26.25
N ALA A 767 13.76 -15.39 -25.99
CA ALA A 767 13.20 -15.62 -24.66
C ALA A 767 13.50 -17.03 -24.16
N ALA A 768 13.40 -18.05 -25.03
CA ALA A 768 13.74 -19.44 -24.70
C ALA A 768 15.21 -19.58 -24.29
N GLN A 769 16.15 -19.02 -25.07
CA GLN A 769 17.58 -19.08 -24.74
C GLN A 769 17.89 -18.33 -23.44
N ALA A 770 17.36 -17.11 -23.26
CA ALA A 770 17.53 -16.34 -22.03
C ALA A 770 16.98 -17.10 -20.81
N THR A 771 15.88 -17.84 -20.99
CA THR A 771 15.30 -18.70 -19.95
C THR A 771 16.20 -19.88 -19.60
N ARG A 772 16.78 -20.57 -20.59
CA ARG A 772 17.76 -21.65 -20.34
C ARG A 772 18.95 -21.14 -19.55
N ASP A 773 19.50 -20.00 -19.94
CA ASP A 773 20.64 -19.39 -19.26
C ASP A 773 20.27 -18.96 -17.84
N PHE A 774 19.08 -18.43 -17.63
CA PHE A 774 18.59 -18.08 -16.30
C PHE A 774 18.44 -19.32 -15.40
N LEU A 775 17.71 -20.34 -15.85
CA LEU A 775 17.46 -21.58 -15.10
C LEU A 775 18.75 -22.31 -14.74
N LYS A 776 19.78 -22.23 -15.60
CA LYS A 776 21.11 -22.80 -15.36
C LYS A 776 21.89 -22.05 -14.28
N ASN A 777 21.87 -20.71 -14.31
CA ASN A 777 22.81 -19.90 -13.52
C ASN A 777 22.21 -19.28 -12.24
N ALA A 778 20.91 -18.98 -12.23
CA ALA A 778 20.25 -18.33 -11.10
C ALA A 778 20.33 -19.11 -9.79
N PRO A 779 20.17 -20.45 -9.75
CA PRO A 779 20.23 -21.19 -8.50
C PRO A 779 21.59 -21.10 -7.80
N ALA A 780 22.69 -21.17 -8.54
CA ALA A 780 24.04 -21.01 -7.98
C ALA A 780 24.25 -19.60 -7.40
N LYS A 781 23.75 -18.56 -8.09
CA LYS A 781 23.80 -17.17 -7.61
C LYS A 781 22.95 -16.96 -6.36
N ALA A 782 21.77 -17.58 -6.28
CA ALA A 782 20.91 -17.53 -5.10
C ALA A 782 21.60 -18.18 -3.89
N LEU A 783 22.20 -19.36 -4.08
CA LEU A 783 22.87 -20.09 -3.01
C LEU A 783 24.20 -19.45 -2.56
N ALA A 784 24.79 -18.56 -3.36
CA ALA A 784 25.96 -17.76 -2.97
C ALA A 784 25.66 -16.75 -1.84
N LEU A 785 24.38 -16.51 -1.53
CA LEU A 785 23.96 -15.74 -0.36
C LEU A 785 24.23 -16.47 0.97
N ASP A 786 24.36 -17.80 0.96
CA ASP A 786 24.65 -18.61 2.14
C ASP A 786 26.16 -18.62 2.43
N ASP A 787 26.52 -18.38 3.69
CA ASP A 787 27.87 -18.59 4.20
C ASP A 787 27.85 -19.74 5.22
N PRO A 788 28.46 -20.89 4.91
CA PRO A 788 28.49 -22.03 5.82
C PRO A 788 29.03 -21.73 7.23
N ALA A 789 29.93 -20.77 7.38
CA ALA A 789 30.52 -20.38 8.66
C ALA A 789 29.61 -19.45 9.49
N LYS A 790 28.71 -18.71 8.82
CA LYS A 790 27.79 -17.74 9.48
C LYS A 790 26.34 -18.24 9.56
N TYR A 791 26.00 -19.31 8.86
CA TYR A 791 24.69 -19.93 8.92
C TYR A 791 24.34 -20.44 10.32
N PRO A 792 23.07 -20.33 10.76
CA PRO A 792 21.90 -19.79 10.05
C PRO A 792 21.64 -18.29 10.29
N ARG A 793 22.62 -17.55 10.79
CA ARG A 793 22.40 -16.24 11.43
C ARG A 793 22.72 -15.03 10.56
N ALA A 794 23.42 -15.23 9.45
CA ALA A 794 23.72 -14.15 8.51
C ALA A 794 23.80 -14.65 7.05
N LEU A 795 23.80 -13.69 6.14
CA LEU A 795 24.18 -13.89 4.74
C LEU A 795 25.70 -13.83 4.61
N ALA A 796 26.21 -14.26 3.45
CA ALA A 796 27.60 -14.06 3.08
C ALA A 796 27.98 -12.57 3.10
N GLU A 797 29.26 -12.30 3.37
CA GLU A 797 29.76 -10.93 3.44
C GLU A 797 29.70 -10.24 2.08
N GLY A 798 29.23 -8.99 2.05
CA GLY A 798 29.02 -8.25 0.80
C GLY A 798 27.88 -8.79 -0.08
N ALA A 799 27.11 -9.77 0.41
CA ALA A 799 25.99 -10.32 -0.33
C ALA A 799 24.85 -9.30 -0.46
N ASP A 800 24.29 -9.17 -1.66
CA ASP A 800 23.12 -8.32 -1.90
C ASP A 800 21.82 -9.06 -1.54
N PRO A 801 21.11 -8.66 -0.47
CA PRO A 801 19.89 -9.33 -0.03
C PRO A 801 18.71 -9.18 -1.02
N HIS A 802 18.76 -8.20 -1.93
CA HIS A 802 17.71 -7.96 -2.93
C HIS A 802 17.86 -8.81 -4.19
N CYS A 803 18.92 -9.63 -4.31
CA CYS A 803 19.18 -10.36 -5.55
C CYS A 803 18.07 -11.37 -5.89
N LEU A 804 17.45 -11.99 -4.88
CA LEU A 804 16.35 -12.93 -5.08
C LEU A 804 15.08 -12.24 -5.58
N ASP A 805 14.80 -11.01 -5.12
CA ASP A 805 13.66 -10.23 -5.60
C ASP A 805 13.82 -9.84 -7.07
N ARG A 806 15.04 -9.48 -7.49
CA ARG A 806 15.35 -9.20 -8.90
C ARG A 806 15.32 -10.46 -9.76
N MET A 807 15.79 -11.60 -9.23
CA MET A 807 15.64 -12.89 -9.92
C MET A 807 14.16 -13.23 -10.10
N ARG A 808 13.33 -12.97 -9.09
CA ARG A 808 11.89 -13.17 -9.18
C ARG A 808 11.26 -12.25 -10.24
N GLU A 809 11.56 -10.95 -10.28
CA GLU A 809 11.13 -10.05 -11.37
C GLU A 809 11.51 -10.64 -12.75
N ARG A 810 12.77 -11.07 -12.89
CA ARG A 810 13.26 -11.67 -14.14
C ARG A 810 12.52 -12.94 -14.54
N MET A 811 12.10 -13.77 -13.58
CA MET A 811 11.24 -14.93 -13.88
C MET A 811 9.90 -14.49 -14.46
N ALA A 812 9.30 -13.41 -13.95
CA ALA A 812 8.02 -12.89 -14.42
C ALA A 812 8.13 -12.42 -15.88
N GLU A 813 9.14 -11.59 -16.17
CA GLU A 813 9.44 -11.10 -17.52
C GLU A 813 9.62 -12.25 -18.51
N LEU A 814 10.45 -13.24 -18.16
CA LEU A 814 10.74 -14.37 -19.03
C LEU A 814 9.51 -15.26 -19.23
N THR A 815 8.73 -15.51 -18.18
CA THR A 815 7.51 -16.34 -18.28
C THR A 815 6.47 -15.64 -19.16
N ALA A 816 6.25 -14.33 -18.98
CA ALA A 816 5.34 -13.56 -19.82
C ALA A 816 5.77 -13.58 -21.29
N ALA A 817 7.06 -13.36 -21.57
CA ALA A 817 7.60 -13.41 -22.93
C ALA A 817 7.40 -14.77 -23.61
N LEU A 818 7.59 -15.88 -22.88
CA LEU A 818 7.40 -17.23 -23.40
C LEU A 818 5.92 -17.54 -23.71
N LEU A 819 5.01 -17.11 -22.85
CA LEU A 819 3.59 -17.48 -22.94
C LEU A 819 2.78 -16.58 -23.89
N GLN A 820 3.24 -15.36 -24.17
CA GLN A 820 2.54 -14.42 -25.05
C GLN A 820 2.33 -14.96 -26.48
N ALA A 821 3.25 -15.80 -26.98
CA ALA A 821 3.19 -16.36 -28.33
C ALA A 821 2.13 -17.44 -28.52
N ASN A 822 1.53 -17.96 -27.44
CA ASN A 822 0.57 -19.08 -27.51
C ASN A 822 -0.57 -18.92 -26.48
N PRO A 823 -1.48 -17.94 -26.66
CA PRO A 823 -2.58 -17.70 -25.74
C PRO A 823 -3.57 -18.87 -25.72
N ILE A 824 -4.40 -18.94 -24.66
CA ILE A 824 -5.51 -19.89 -24.58
C ILE A 824 -6.49 -19.61 -25.73
N ARG A 825 -6.89 -20.66 -26.46
CA ARG A 825 -7.90 -20.55 -27.52
C ARG A 825 -9.29 -20.87 -26.98
N VAL A 826 -10.23 -19.97 -27.23
CA VAL A 826 -11.67 -20.17 -27.00
C VAL A 826 -12.26 -20.85 -28.24
N VAL A 827 -12.85 -22.03 -28.05
CA VAL A 827 -13.49 -22.82 -29.11
C VAL A 827 -14.92 -22.34 -29.34
N ASN A 828 -15.64 -22.09 -28.25
CA ASN A 828 -17.00 -21.53 -28.28
C ASN A 828 -17.02 -20.27 -27.43
N GLU A 829 -17.30 -19.13 -28.07
CA GLU A 829 -17.37 -17.81 -27.42
C GLU A 829 -18.39 -17.80 -26.27
N PRO A 830 -18.13 -17.04 -25.20
CA PRO A 830 -19.04 -16.93 -24.07
C PRO A 830 -20.39 -16.34 -24.47
N ARG A 831 -21.46 -16.98 -23.97
CA ARG A 831 -22.84 -16.54 -24.17
C ARG A 831 -23.64 -16.73 -22.89
N ILE A 832 -24.53 -15.79 -22.60
CA ILE A 832 -25.51 -15.89 -21.51
C ILE A 832 -26.88 -16.13 -22.15
N ASP A 833 -27.57 -17.18 -21.74
CA ASP A 833 -28.93 -17.46 -22.20
C ASP A 833 -29.99 -16.63 -21.44
N ALA A 834 -31.25 -16.70 -21.88
CA ALA A 834 -32.36 -15.97 -21.27
C ALA A 834 -32.65 -16.39 -19.81
N ARG A 835 -32.08 -17.49 -19.32
CA ARG A 835 -32.19 -17.96 -17.93
C ARG A 835 -31.01 -17.51 -17.07
N GLY A 836 -30.08 -16.72 -17.62
CA GLY A 836 -28.87 -16.28 -16.92
C GLY A 836 -27.79 -17.35 -16.85
N VAL A 837 -27.79 -18.36 -17.72
CA VAL A 837 -26.74 -19.39 -17.75
C VAL A 837 -25.64 -18.98 -18.73
N LEU A 838 -24.42 -18.81 -18.20
CA LEU A 838 -23.21 -18.59 -18.98
C LEU A 838 -22.66 -19.91 -19.51
N ALA A 839 -22.32 -19.97 -20.80
CA ALA A 839 -21.66 -21.12 -21.42
C ALA A 839 -20.54 -20.72 -22.38
N PHE A 840 -19.41 -21.45 -22.32
CA PHE A 840 -18.29 -21.33 -23.27
C PHE A 840 -17.41 -22.58 -23.25
N GLU A 841 -16.48 -22.67 -24.19
CA GLU A 841 -15.54 -23.79 -24.29
C GLU A 841 -14.13 -23.35 -24.67
N THR A 842 -13.12 -23.94 -24.05
CA THR A 842 -11.71 -23.71 -24.32
C THR A 842 -11.03 -24.97 -24.87
N GLU A 843 -9.96 -24.80 -25.65
CA GLU A 843 -9.21 -25.91 -26.24
C GLU A 843 -8.55 -26.81 -25.18
N THR A 844 -8.00 -26.19 -24.14
CA THR A 844 -7.39 -26.87 -22.99
C THR A 844 -8.32 -26.84 -21.77
N PRO A 845 -8.18 -27.77 -20.81
CA PRO A 845 -8.89 -27.67 -19.53
C PRO A 845 -8.47 -26.41 -18.78
N THR A 846 -9.43 -25.62 -18.32
CA THR A 846 -9.24 -24.33 -17.65
C THR A 846 -10.04 -24.23 -16.36
N ILE A 847 -9.58 -23.40 -15.43
CA ILE A 847 -10.34 -22.88 -14.29
C ILE A 847 -10.77 -21.44 -14.61
N VAL A 848 -11.84 -20.97 -13.96
CA VAL A 848 -12.43 -19.68 -14.33
C VAL A 848 -12.85 -18.88 -13.12
N THR A 849 -12.66 -17.57 -13.18
CA THR A 849 -13.21 -16.60 -12.23
C THR A 849 -14.11 -15.65 -13.00
N ILE A 850 -15.33 -15.46 -12.53
CA ILE A 850 -16.35 -14.66 -13.21
C ILE A 850 -16.75 -13.53 -12.29
N ARG A 851 -16.81 -12.31 -12.81
CA ARG A 851 -17.39 -11.15 -12.16
C ARG A 851 -18.52 -10.60 -13.02
N TYR A 852 -19.68 -10.32 -12.43
CA TYR A 852 -20.82 -9.79 -13.19
C TYR A 852 -21.70 -8.84 -12.37
N LEU A 853 -22.46 -8.00 -13.07
CA LEU A 853 -23.51 -7.15 -12.48
C LEU A 853 -24.88 -7.57 -13.00
N ASN A 854 -25.88 -7.49 -12.11
CA ASN A 854 -27.28 -7.58 -12.49
C ASN A 854 -27.83 -6.17 -12.62
N ASN A 855 -28.50 -5.89 -13.75
CA ASN A 855 -29.11 -4.59 -14.07
C ASN A 855 -28.13 -3.41 -13.94
N GLY A 856 -26.82 -3.64 -14.10
CA GLY A 856 -25.78 -2.64 -13.97
C GLY A 856 -25.63 -2.05 -12.56
N GLN A 857 -26.11 -2.75 -11.53
CA GLN A 857 -26.07 -2.27 -10.15
C GLN A 857 -25.03 -3.02 -9.31
N LEU A 858 -24.21 -2.25 -8.61
CA LEU A 858 -23.31 -2.76 -7.57
C LEU A 858 -24.08 -3.43 -6.43
N PRO A 859 -23.46 -4.39 -5.71
CA PRO A 859 -22.07 -4.84 -5.84
C PRO A 859 -21.87 -5.85 -6.97
N TRP A 860 -20.62 -5.91 -7.47
CA TRP A 860 -20.14 -7.01 -8.30
C TRP A 860 -20.38 -8.36 -7.61
N ARG A 861 -20.94 -9.30 -8.37
CA ARG A 861 -21.06 -10.71 -7.97
C ARG A 861 -19.85 -11.46 -8.52
N GLU A 862 -19.35 -12.43 -7.76
CA GLU A 862 -18.15 -13.18 -8.13
C GLU A 862 -18.38 -14.69 -7.97
N ILE A 863 -17.95 -15.47 -8.97
CA ILE A 863 -17.97 -16.93 -8.96
C ILE A 863 -16.57 -17.42 -9.32
N ALA A 864 -15.97 -18.27 -8.49
CA ALA A 864 -14.70 -18.93 -8.79
C ALA A 864 -14.91 -20.44 -8.93
N LEU A 865 -14.45 -21.01 -10.04
CA LEU A 865 -14.51 -22.45 -10.32
C LEU A 865 -13.09 -23.00 -10.43
N ASP A 866 -12.62 -23.62 -9.36
CA ASP A 866 -11.25 -24.12 -9.23
C ASP A 866 -11.04 -25.53 -9.85
N ARG A 867 -12.03 -26.03 -10.60
CA ARG A 867 -11.95 -27.34 -11.27
C ARG A 867 -11.66 -27.16 -12.76
N PHE A 868 -10.54 -27.71 -13.21
CA PHE A 868 -10.17 -27.71 -14.62
C PHE A 868 -11.21 -28.44 -15.48
N ALA A 869 -11.84 -27.72 -16.41
CA ALA A 869 -12.78 -28.24 -17.39
C ALA A 869 -12.58 -27.56 -18.75
N ARG A 870 -12.91 -28.23 -19.85
CA ARG A 870 -12.91 -27.60 -21.19
C ARG A 870 -14.20 -26.84 -21.45
N LYS A 871 -15.32 -27.45 -21.06
CA LYS A 871 -16.66 -26.92 -21.22
C LYS A 871 -17.15 -26.34 -19.91
N HIS A 872 -17.53 -25.08 -19.93
CA HIS A 872 -18.05 -24.34 -18.79
C HIS A 872 -19.54 -24.05 -19.01
N VAL A 873 -20.38 -24.43 -18.04
CA VAL A 873 -21.82 -24.15 -18.01
C VAL A 873 -22.17 -23.72 -16.60
N ILE A 874 -22.49 -22.45 -16.42
CA ILE A 874 -22.43 -21.78 -15.12
C ILE A 874 -23.70 -20.95 -14.94
N PRO A 875 -24.59 -21.32 -14.01
CA PRO A 875 -25.73 -20.48 -13.67
C PRO A 875 -25.23 -19.20 -12.97
N LEU A 876 -25.59 -18.04 -13.50
CA LEU A 876 -25.40 -16.76 -12.83
C LEU A 876 -26.64 -16.49 -11.97
N ASP A 877 -26.45 -15.97 -10.76
CA ASP A 877 -27.55 -15.64 -9.84
C ASP A 877 -28.27 -14.37 -10.32
N ALA A 878 -29.11 -14.47 -11.35
CA ALA A 878 -30.06 -13.43 -11.73
C ALA A 878 -31.45 -13.79 -11.18
N SER A 879 -32.05 -12.91 -10.37
CA SER A 879 -33.44 -13.12 -9.92
C SER A 879 -34.41 -12.97 -11.09
N GLU A 880 -35.62 -13.53 -10.98
CA GLU A 880 -36.64 -13.39 -12.02
C GLU A 880 -36.88 -11.90 -12.37
N GLY A 881 -36.68 -11.54 -13.64
CA GLY A 881 -36.76 -10.15 -14.12
C GLY A 881 -35.46 -9.33 -14.05
N GLN A 882 -34.35 -9.89 -13.55
CA GLN A 882 -33.03 -9.27 -13.64
C GLN A 882 -32.26 -9.76 -14.87
N THR A 883 -31.50 -8.87 -15.50
CA THR A 883 -30.60 -9.18 -16.62
C THR A 883 -29.15 -9.00 -16.20
N VAL A 884 -28.26 -9.91 -16.58
CA VAL A 884 -26.82 -9.68 -16.47
C VAL A 884 -26.43 -8.65 -17.53
N THR A 885 -25.77 -7.56 -17.12
CA THR A 885 -25.44 -6.43 -18.01
C THR A 885 -23.97 -6.32 -18.33
N THR A 886 -23.11 -6.81 -17.43
CA THR A 886 -21.68 -6.98 -17.65
C THR A 886 -21.23 -8.30 -17.02
N CYS A 887 -20.23 -8.93 -17.62
CA CYS A 887 -19.68 -10.21 -17.20
C CYS A 887 -18.24 -10.34 -17.69
N ASP A 888 -17.30 -10.27 -16.74
CA ASP A 888 -15.87 -10.46 -16.98
C ASP A 888 -15.47 -11.87 -16.56
N ILE A 889 -14.83 -12.60 -17.47
CA ILE A 889 -14.44 -13.98 -17.25
C ILE A 889 -12.92 -14.05 -17.38
N GLN A 890 -12.24 -14.37 -16.29
CA GLN A 890 -10.84 -14.76 -16.30
C GLN A 890 -10.73 -16.27 -16.45
N VAL A 891 -9.92 -16.69 -17.41
CA VAL A 891 -9.70 -18.09 -17.73
C VAL A 891 -8.24 -18.41 -17.50
N TYR A 892 -7.95 -19.48 -16.77
CA TYR A 892 -6.58 -19.92 -16.51
C TYR A 892 -6.40 -21.39 -16.84
N ASP A 893 -5.31 -21.76 -17.51
CA ASP A 893 -4.99 -23.16 -17.78
C ASP A 893 -3.92 -23.73 -16.83
N ARG A 894 -3.56 -24.99 -17.03
CA ARG A 894 -2.54 -25.68 -16.21
C ARG A 894 -1.12 -25.16 -16.42
N SER A 895 -0.90 -24.44 -17.50
CA SER A 895 0.38 -23.81 -17.85
C SER A 895 0.48 -22.40 -17.28
N GLY A 896 -0.53 -21.97 -16.52
CA GLY A 896 -0.62 -20.66 -15.91
C GLY A 896 -0.94 -19.55 -16.91
N ARG A 897 -1.26 -19.84 -18.17
CA ARG A 897 -1.73 -18.82 -19.11
C ARG A 897 -3.04 -18.23 -18.61
N ALA A 898 -3.24 -16.94 -18.78
CA ALA A 898 -4.50 -16.28 -18.50
C ALA A 898 -5.02 -15.53 -19.73
N ILE A 899 -6.34 -15.56 -19.92
CA ILE A 899 -7.03 -14.66 -20.84
C ILE A 899 -8.25 -14.07 -20.14
N ALA A 900 -8.59 -12.84 -20.51
CA ALA A 900 -9.86 -12.20 -20.17
C ALA A 900 -10.82 -12.37 -21.35
N ILE A 901 -12.05 -12.83 -21.11
CA ILE A 901 -13.10 -12.94 -22.12
C ILE A 901 -14.42 -12.41 -21.55
N SER A 902 -15.34 -11.97 -22.40
CA SER A 902 -16.65 -11.47 -22.02
C SER A 902 -17.72 -11.95 -23.01
N PRO A 903 -18.94 -12.30 -22.55
CA PRO A 903 -20.07 -12.56 -23.44
C PRO A 903 -20.63 -11.28 -24.10
N PHE A 904 -20.21 -10.10 -23.64
CA PHE A 904 -20.57 -8.82 -24.23
C PHE A 904 -19.51 -8.40 -25.25
N ILE A 905 -19.96 -7.69 -26.29
CA ILE A 905 -19.05 -7.23 -27.35
C ILE A 905 -18.29 -6.00 -26.82
N THR A 906 -17.04 -6.19 -26.41
CA THR A 906 -16.15 -5.10 -25.99
C THR A 906 -15.90 -4.15 -27.18
N ALA A 907 -16.22 -2.87 -27.01
CA ALA A 907 -16.01 -1.83 -28.01
C ALA A 907 -14.97 -0.82 -27.52
N GLU A 908 -14.16 -0.27 -28.42
CA GLU A 908 -13.42 0.96 -28.13
C GLU A 908 -14.42 2.12 -28.14
N VAL A 909 -14.50 2.88 -27.06
CA VAL A 909 -15.33 4.08 -26.99
C VAL A 909 -14.52 5.29 -27.41
N SER A 910 -15.12 6.16 -28.23
CA SER A 910 -14.58 7.48 -28.54
C SER A 910 -15.69 8.51 -28.50
N VAL A 911 -15.33 9.76 -28.21
CA VAL A 911 -16.27 10.88 -28.09
C VAL A 911 -15.73 12.11 -28.80
N ASP A 912 -16.60 13.05 -29.16
CA ASP A 912 -16.18 14.30 -29.80
C ASP A 912 -15.38 15.19 -28.85
N SER A 913 -15.77 15.23 -27.57
CA SER A 913 -15.19 16.09 -26.56
C SER A 913 -15.51 15.57 -25.16
N VAL A 914 -14.72 16.00 -24.17
CA VAL A 914 -14.92 15.69 -22.75
C VAL A 914 -14.87 17.00 -21.97
N PHE A 915 -15.83 17.19 -21.06
CA PHE A 915 -15.84 18.33 -20.14
C PHE A 915 -14.58 18.31 -19.25
N PRO A 916 -13.89 19.44 -19.04
CA PRO A 916 -12.69 19.50 -18.20
C PRO A 916 -12.92 19.06 -16.74
N ASP A 917 -11.84 18.96 -15.96
CA ASP A 917 -11.86 18.73 -14.49
C ASP A 917 -12.31 17.33 -14.01
N GLY A 918 -11.84 16.28 -14.68
CA GLY A 918 -11.91 14.90 -14.17
C GLY A 918 -13.13 14.09 -14.61
N TYR A 919 -13.79 14.50 -15.70
CA TYR A 919 -14.68 13.63 -16.47
C TYR A 919 -13.86 12.79 -17.46
N SER A 920 -14.33 11.58 -17.75
CA SER A 920 -13.71 10.63 -18.67
C SER A 920 -14.79 9.93 -19.48
N MET A 921 -14.45 9.50 -20.69
CA MET A 921 -15.32 8.67 -21.52
C MET A 921 -15.33 7.19 -21.11
N GLU A 922 -14.38 6.75 -20.28
CA GLU A 922 -14.22 5.33 -19.91
C GLU A 922 -15.42 4.77 -19.14
N CYS A 923 -16.14 5.62 -18.38
CA CYS A 923 -17.35 5.22 -17.67
C CYS A 923 -18.51 4.82 -18.61
N LEU A 924 -18.44 5.14 -19.91
CA LEU A 924 -19.52 4.82 -20.85
C LEU A 924 -19.63 3.32 -21.16
N ILE A 925 -18.62 2.52 -20.81
CA ILE A 925 -18.56 1.09 -21.10
C ILE A 925 -18.12 0.29 -19.86
N ASP A 926 -18.27 0.86 -18.65
CA ASP A 926 -17.84 0.23 -17.40
C ASP A 926 -18.90 -0.75 -16.84
N GLY A 927 -20.08 -0.79 -17.46
CA GLY A 927 -21.20 -1.65 -17.10
C GLY A 927 -22.03 -1.14 -15.93
N GLU A 928 -21.67 0.00 -15.32
CA GLU A 928 -22.38 0.60 -14.19
C GLU A 928 -23.47 1.56 -14.68
N ARG A 929 -24.72 1.17 -14.43
CA ARG A 929 -25.86 2.03 -14.74
C ARG A 929 -26.11 2.95 -13.56
N ILE A 930 -25.84 4.24 -13.74
CA ILE A 930 -26.17 5.27 -12.74
C ILE A 930 -27.55 5.88 -13.06
N PRO A 931 -28.65 5.39 -12.46
CA PRO A 931 -29.94 6.04 -12.61
C PRO A 931 -29.90 7.43 -12.00
N ALA A 932 -30.52 8.39 -12.67
CA ALA A 932 -30.59 9.78 -12.26
C ALA A 932 -29.23 10.48 -12.05
N ALA A 933 -28.21 10.07 -12.83
CA ALA A 933 -26.86 10.62 -12.76
C ALA A 933 -26.88 12.15 -12.87
N GLN A 934 -26.12 12.80 -11.97
CA GLN A 934 -25.81 14.23 -12.03
C GLN A 934 -24.37 14.43 -12.51
N TYR A 935 -23.79 15.61 -12.22
CA TYR A 935 -22.37 15.95 -12.41
C TYR A 935 -21.44 15.10 -11.52
N TRP A 936 -21.31 13.81 -11.84
CA TRP A 936 -20.56 12.83 -11.07
C TRP A 936 -19.31 12.37 -11.81
N ARG A 937 -18.17 12.86 -11.34
CA ARG A 937 -16.85 12.59 -11.93
C ARG A 937 -16.52 11.11 -11.85
N GLY A 938 -16.07 10.53 -12.97
CA GLY A 938 -15.74 9.11 -13.09
C GLY A 938 -16.93 8.15 -13.12
N LYS A 939 -18.18 8.67 -13.14
CA LYS A 939 -19.41 7.87 -13.20
C LYS A 939 -20.42 8.36 -14.24
N THR A 940 -20.13 9.50 -14.85
CA THR A 940 -20.89 10.08 -15.96
C THR A 940 -19.88 10.70 -16.91
N TRP A 941 -20.05 10.52 -18.21
CA TRP A 941 -19.37 11.30 -19.24
C TRP A 941 -20.22 12.50 -19.61
N ILE A 942 -19.55 13.61 -19.92
CA ILE A 942 -20.18 14.86 -20.32
C ILE A 942 -19.33 15.49 -21.44
N SER A 943 -19.96 15.93 -22.53
CA SER A 943 -19.28 16.66 -23.62
C SER A 943 -18.91 18.10 -23.21
N ALA A 944 -18.06 18.75 -24.01
CA ALA A 944 -17.76 20.18 -23.82
C ALA A 944 -19.03 21.04 -24.05
N PRO A 945 -19.18 22.19 -23.39
CA PRO A 945 -20.38 23.03 -23.50
C PRO A 945 -20.36 23.89 -24.78
N THR A 946 -20.34 23.25 -25.94
CA THR A 946 -20.29 23.90 -27.25
C THR A 946 -21.56 23.64 -28.03
N ASN A 947 -22.05 24.64 -28.77
CA ASN A 947 -23.26 24.46 -29.59
C ASN A 947 -22.92 23.77 -30.93
N THR A 948 -22.35 22.56 -30.84
CA THR A 948 -21.97 21.69 -31.94
C THR A 948 -22.73 20.37 -31.82
N GLU A 949 -22.65 19.52 -32.84
CA GLU A 949 -23.06 18.13 -32.64
C GLU A 949 -22.10 17.45 -31.66
N HIS A 950 -22.64 16.56 -30.84
CA HIS A 950 -21.87 15.72 -29.93
C HIS A 950 -22.12 14.26 -30.26
N TRP A 951 -21.13 13.40 -30.05
CA TRP A 951 -21.28 12.00 -30.34
C TRP A 951 -20.51 11.10 -29.39
N VAL A 952 -21.09 9.93 -29.15
CA VAL A 952 -20.44 8.77 -28.54
C VAL A 952 -20.37 7.68 -29.60
N ARG A 953 -19.16 7.23 -29.92
CA ARG A 953 -18.86 6.23 -30.94
C ARG A 953 -18.29 4.99 -30.27
N LEU A 954 -18.69 3.84 -30.77
CA LEU A 954 -18.23 2.52 -30.35
C LEU A 954 -17.68 1.81 -31.58
N ASP A 955 -16.44 1.35 -31.48
CA ASP A 955 -15.68 0.70 -32.56
C ASP A 955 -15.29 -0.74 -32.18
N TRP A 956 -15.23 -1.61 -33.18
CA TRP A 956 -14.79 -3.00 -33.05
C TRP A 956 -13.74 -3.35 -34.08
N ASP A 957 -12.78 -4.19 -33.67
CA ASP A 957 -11.70 -4.70 -34.55
C ASP A 957 -12.22 -5.47 -35.77
N ARG A 958 -13.44 -6.02 -35.68
CA ARG A 958 -14.08 -6.81 -36.75
C ARG A 958 -15.57 -6.51 -36.85
N PRO A 959 -16.20 -6.68 -38.04
CA PRO A 959 -17.62 -6.46 -38.18
C PRO A 959 -18.45 -7.39 -37.27
N CYS A 960 -19.30 -6.79 -36.44
CA CYS A 960 -20.21 -7.46 -35.53
C CYS A 960 -21.65 -7.30 -36.02
N LYS A 961 -22.50 -8.31 -35.76
CA LYS A 961 -23.94 -8.15 -35.94
C LYS A 961 -24.50 -7.45 -34.72
N VAL A 962 -25.08 -6.27 -34.90
CA VAL A 962 -25.66 -5.45 -33.85
C VAL A 962 -27.16 -5.28 -34.11
N SER A 963 -27.99 -5.47 -33.09
CA SER A 963 -29.44 -5.35 -33.21
C SER A 963 -30.11 -4.49 -32.14
N ARG A 964 -29.37 -4.15 -31.07
CA ARG A 964 -29.87 -3.30 -29.98
C ARG A 964 -28.76 -2.43 -29.41
N LEU A 965 -29.13 -1.19 -29.06
CA LEU A 965 -28.35 -0.32 -28.19
C LEU A 965 -29.12 -0.05 -26.89
N THR A 966 -28.43 -0.09 -25.76
CA THR A 966 -28.96 0.38 -24.47
C THR A 966 -28.21 1.65 -24.09
N ILE A 967 -28.93 2.71 -23.73
CA ILE A 967 -28.35 4.02 -23.41
C ILE A 967 -28.83 4.45 -22.01
N CYS A 968 -27.89 4.82 -21.14
CA CYS A 968 -28.17 5.45 -19.84
C CYS A 968 -27.81 6.94 -19.90
N TRP A 969 -28.84 7.79 -19.91
CA TRP A 969 -28.70 9.24 -19.97
C TRP A 969 -28.44 9.86 -18.60
N MET A 970 -27.65 10.93 -18.58
CA MET A 970 -27.65 11.88 -17.46
C MET A 970 -29.00 12.58 -17.40
N THR A 971 -29.65 12.60 -16.23
CA THR A 971 -31.02 13.15 -16.11
C THR A 971 -31.07 14.53 -15.47
N PHE A 972 -29.93 15.06 -15.00
CA PHE A 972 -29.87 16.41 -14.43
C PHE A 972 -30.21 17.44 -15.50
N GLY A 973 -31.31 18.18 -15.30
CA GLY A 973 -31.83 19.12 -16.29
C GLY A 973 -32.70 18.50 -17.39
N GLY A 974 -33.14 17.25 -17.20
CA GLY A 974 -34.01 16.54 -18.15
C GLY A 974 -33.26 15.62 -19.11
N LEU A 975 -34.00 15.03 -20.04
CA LEU A 975 -33.47 14.12 -21.06
C LEU A 975 -33.11 14.88 -22.37
N PRO A 976 -32.19 14.36 -23.20
CA PRO A 976 -31.88 14.94 -24.50
C PRO A 976 -33.10 15.09 -25.40
N SER A 977 -33.19 16.23 -26.08
CA SER A 977 -34.32 16.59 -26.95
C SER A 977 -34.12 16.20 -28.42
N ALA A 978 -32.90 15.89 -28.86
CA ALA A 978 -32.66 15.43 -30.22
C ALA A 978 -31.37 14.59 -30.34
N TYR A 979 -31.53 13.28 -30.50
CA TYR A 979 -30.45 12.34 -30.83
C TYR A 979 -30.84 11.33 -31.92
N LYS A 980 -29.86 10.67 -32.54
CA LYS A 980 -30.07 9.52 -33.43
C LYS A 980 -28.94 8.51 -33.28
N ILE A 981 -29.16 7.29 -33.79
CA ILE A 981 -28.15 6.24 -33.85
C ILE A 981 -27.74 6.04 -35.30
N GLN A 982 -26.44 5.94 -35.54
CA GLN A 982 -25.85 5.71 -36.86
C GLN A 982 -24.85 4.55 -36.81
N TYR A 983 -24.64 3.90 -37.94
CA TYR A 983 -23.62 2.85 -38.10
C TYR A 983 -22.83 3.06 -39.40
N GLN A 984 -21.63 2.48 -39.48
CA GLN A 984 -20.84 2.46 -40.72
C GLN A 984 -21.11 1.19 -41.53
N GLN A 985 -21.24 1.31 -42.85
CA GLN A 985 -21.40 0.12 -43.70
C GLN A 985 -20.09 -0.65 -43.81
N GLU A 986 -20.17 -1.97 -43.99
CA GLU A 986 -19.03 -2.83 -44.23
C GLU A 986 -18.33 -2.36 -45.52
N ASN A 987 -17.15 -1.73 -45.40
CA ASN A 987 -16.29 -1.09 -46.43
C ASN A 987 -16.40 0.43 -46.65
N ASP A 988 -17.15 1.17 -45.83
CA ASP A 988 -17.17 2.64 -45.91
C ASP A 988 -15.91 3.28 -45.30
N THR A 989 -15.52 4.46 -45.79
CA THR A 989 -14.44 5.26 -45.20
C THR A 989 -14.88 5.83 -43.84
N VAL A 990 -13.92 6.23 -43.00
CA VAL A 990 -14.10 6.66 -41.59
C VAL A 990 -15.18 7.75 -41.38
N ASP A 991 -15.61 8.47 -42.42
CA ASP A 991 -16.56 9.59 -42.33
C ASP A 991 -17.96 9.32 -42.93
N SER A 992 -18.25 8.14 -43.49
CA SER A 992 -19.59 7.80 -43.99
C SER A 992 -20.43 7.10 -42.91
N TRP A 993 -21.59 7.68 -42.56
CA TRP A 993 -22.48 7.17 -41.52
C TRP A 993 -23.91 6.99 -42.03
N THR A 994 -24.48 5.79 -41.84
CA THR A 994 -25.86 5.47 -42.19
C THR A 994 -26.75 5.56 -40.94
N ASP A 995 -27.87 6.27 -41.05
CA ASP A 995 -28.86 6.38 -39.98
C ASP A 995 -29.61 5.04 -39.78
N ILE A 996 -29.71 4.57 -38.53
CA ILE A 996 -30.63 3.47 -38.18
C ILE A 996 -32.08 3.94 -38.34
N SER A 997 -32.34 5.22 -38.03
CA SER A 997 -33.59 5.91 -38.31
C SER A 997 -33.29 7.35 -38.74
N PRO A 998 -33.90 7.85 -39.84
CA PRO A 998 -33.59 9.17 -40.39
C PRO A 998 -34.15 10.34 -39.54
N THR A 999 -35.00 10.06 -38.56
CA THR A 999 -35.61 11.10 -37.69
C THR A 999 -34.84 11.27 -36.39
N TRP A 1000 -34.56 12.52 -36.01
CA TRP A 1000 -34.12 12.86 -34.66
C TRP A 1000 -35.16 12.45 -33.62
N ARG A 1001 -34.70 11.87 -32.51
CA ARG A 1001 -35.53 11.31 -31.44
C ARG A 1001 -35.35 12.13 -30.16
N GLU A 1002 -36.44 12.30 -29.42
CA GLU A 1002 -36.41 12.72 -28.03
C GLU A 1002 -36.18 11.49 -27.15
N ALA A 1003 -35.35 11.62 -26.12
CA ALA A 1003 -35.16 10.57 -25.14
C ALA A 1003 -36.38 10.50 -24.21
N THR A 1004 -36.95 9.31 -24.05
CA THR A 1004 -38.22 9.08 -23.35
C THR A 1004 -38.04 8.57 -21.92
N ALA A 1005 -36.87 8.03 -21.59
CA ALA A 1005 -36.51 7.54 -20.27
C ALA A 1005 -35.03 7.77 -19.97
N ALA A 1006 -34.68 7.75 -18.68
CA ALA A 1006 -33.27 7.80 -18.25
C ALA A 1006 -32.45 6.61 -18.75
N HIS A 1007 -33.13 5.49 -19.02
CA HIS A 1007 -32.56 4.28 -19.57
C HIS A 1007 -33.44 3.83 -20.74
N GLU A 1008 -32.87 3.77 -21.93
CA GLU A 1008 -33.58 3.38 -23.16
C GLU A 1008 -32.92 2.16 -23.79
N ALA A 1009 -33.72 1.15 -24.12
CA ALA A 1009 -33.30 0.03 -24.97
C ALA A 1009 -33.90 0.24 -26.36
N ILE A 1010 -33.05 0.27 -27.38
CA ILE A 1010 -33.38 0.66 -28.73
C ILE A 1010 -33.09 -0.51 -29.65
N ASP A 1011 -34.15 -1.23 -30.00
CA ASP A 1011 -34.12 -2.34 -30.95
C ASP A 1011 -34.16 -1.83 -32.40
N PHE A 1012 -33.40 -2.47 -33.28
CA PHE A 1012 -33.41 -2.22 -34.72
C PHE A 1012 -33.11 -3.48 -35.52
N THR A 1013 -33.34 -3.42 -36.83
CA THR A 1013 -33.03 -4.55 -37.72
C THR A 1013 -31.53 -4.86 -37.63
N PRO A 1014 -31.12 -6.12 -37.40
CA PRO A 1014 -29.70 -6.44 -37.23
C PRO A 1014 -28.84 -5.93 -38.39
N VAL A 1015 -27.85 -5.09 -38.08
CA VAL A 1015 -26.85 -4.58 -39.04
C VAL A 1015 -25.51 -5.21 -38.76
N LYS A 1016 -24.73 -5.47 -39.81
CA LYS A 1016 -23.34 -5.92 -39.70
C LYS A 1016 -22.44 -4.71 -39.87
N THR A 1017 -21.70 -4.33 -38.82
CA THR A 1017 -20.95 -3.08 -38.77
C THR A 1017 -19.71 -3.21 -37.88
N GLN A 1018 -18.68 -2.38 -38.13
CA GLN A 1018 -17.52 -2.18 -37.25
C GLN A 1018 -17.65 -0.97 -36.34
N SER A 1019 -18.65 -0.11 -36.56
CA SER A 1019 -18.83 1.10 -35.78
C SER A 1019 -20.30 1.47 -35.64
N VAL A 1020 -20.68 1.90 -34.44
CA VAL A 1020 -21.97 2.54 -34.16
C VAL A 1020 -21.71 3.83 -33.39
N ARG A 1021 -22.54 4.85 -33.60
CA ARG A 1021 -22.51 6.05 -32.76
C ARG A 1021 -23.90 6.54 -32.40
N VAL A 1022 -23.99 7.14 -31.22
CA VAL A 1022 -25.10 8.00 -30.80
C VAL A 1022 -24.69 9.43 -31.10
N LEU A 1023 -25.45 10.10 -31.97
CA LEU A 1023 -25.23 11.50 -32.36
C LEU A 1023 -26.31 12.36 -31.73
N GLN A 1024 -25.93 13.40 -30.98
CA GLN A 1024 -26.81 14.45 -30.50
C GLN A 1024 -26.70 15.68 -31.41
N ARG A 1025 -27.85 16.27 -31.76
CA ARG A 1025 -27.92 17.49 -32.57
C ARG A 1025 -27.29 18.67 -31.81
N ALA A 1026 -26.74 19.65 -32.53
CA ALA A 1026 -26.46 20.96 -31.96
C ALA A 1026 -27.74 21.55 -31.32
N GLY A 1027 -27.64 21.98 -30.06
CA GLY A 1027 -28.78 22.44 -29.28
C GLY A 1027 -29.78 21.34 -28.85
N GLY A 1028 -29.46 20.07 -29.12
CA GLY A 1028 -30.30 18.89 -28.85
C GLY A 1028 -30.14 18.28 -27.46
N GLY A 1029 -29.39 18.93 -26.57
CA GLY A 1029 -29.28 18.54 -25.16
C GLY A 1029 -30.60 18.73 -24.41
N ASN A 1030 -30.53 18.61 -23.09
CA ASN A 1030 -31.70 18.84 -22.24
C ASN A 1030 -32.00 20.34 -22.03
N HIS A 1031 -33.08 20.66 -21.33
CA HIS A 1031 -33.55 22.05 -21.22
C HIS A 1031 -32.64 22.95 -20.35
N LEU A 1032 -31.80 22.40 -19.46
CA LEU A 1032 -30.82 23.18 -18.70
C LEU A 1032 -29.48 23.30 -19.41
N THR A 1033 -29.09 22.26 -20.16
CA THR A 1033 -27.80 22.21 -20.88
C THR A 1033 -28.02 21.82 -22.35
N PRO A 1034 -28.60 22.71 -23.18
CA PRO A 1034 -28.95 22.40 -24.57
C PRO A 1034 -27.70 22.16 -25.45
N THR A 1035 -26.54 22.66 -25.03
CA THR A 1035 -25.25 22.58 -25.75
C THR A 1035 -24.33 21.50 -25.17
N MET A 1036 -24.87 20.50 -24.46
CA MET A 1036 -24.08 19.43 -23.85
C MET A 1036 -24.79 18.10 -24.03
N MET A 1037 -24.03 17.02 -24.08
CA MET A 1037 -24.49 15.63 -24.07
C MET A 1037 -23.92 14.94 -22.83
N GLY A 1038 -24.75 14.20 -22.11
CA GLY A 1038 -24.34 13.53 -20.87
C GLY A 1038 -24.92 12.13 -20.77
N MET A 1039 -24.06 11.15 -20.46
CA MET A 1039 -24.41 9.72 -20.39
C MET A 1039 -23.61 9.05 -19.28
N SER A 1040 -24.19 8.06 -18.62
CA SER A 1040 -23.48 7.21 -17.66
C SER A 1040 -23.04 5.88 -18.24
N GLU A 1041 -23.72 5.34 -19.26
CA GLU A 1041 -23.40 4.03 -19.84
C GLU A 1041 -24.00 3.89 -21.25
N ILE A 1042 -23.34 3.14 -22.13
CA ILE A 1042 -23.85 2.66 -23.42
C ILE A 1042 -23.47 1.20 -23.66
N GLU A 1043 -24.45 0.36 -23.97
CA GLU A 1043 -24.24 -1.06 -24.22
C GLU A 1043 -24.69 -1.43 -25.64
N VAL A 1044 -23.95 -2.35 -26.27
CA VAL A 1044 -24.27 -2.87 -27.61
C VAL A 1044 -24.54 -4.36 -27.56
N HIS A 1045 -25.66 -4.75 -28.16
CA HIS A 1045 -26.18 -6.11 -28.09
C HIS A 1045 -26.30 -6.72 -29.50
N GLY A 1046 -25.78 -7.94 -29.64
CA GLY A 1046 -25.99 -8.78 -30.81
C GLY A 1046 -27.40 -9.39 -30.85
N PRO A 1047 -27.76 -10.06 -31.96
CA PRO A 1047 -29.05 -10.74 -32.11
C PRO A 1047 -29.20 -11.99 -31.24
#